data_AF-A0A2V9U0P6-F1
#
_entry.id   AF-A0A2V9U0P6-F1
#
_cell.length_a   1.000
_cell.length_b   1.000
_cell.length_c   1.000
_cell.angle_alpha   90.00
_cell.angle_beta   90.00
_cell.angle_gamma   90.00
#
_symmetry.space_group_name_H-M   'P 1'
#
loop_
_entity.id
_entity.type
_entity.pdbx_description
1 polymer ?
#
loop_
_entity_poly.entity_id
_entity_poly.type
_entity_poly.pdbx_seq_one_letter_code
_entity_poly.pdbx_strand_id
1 'polypeptide(L)'
;MKSARELSTQALQIARENNFKDSGAGVAAFEALLEAEVGNFGQARERAATSLALSRKRTNLPAIAVALALTGDSKQAQGIVDELKRRYPVDTVANSVFIPCAQALLESNRGDSARGIQALQPAIRYELGPVYFFLPIYVRGLIYLHARRGQEAAAEFQRILNYRALGAIAPAYALSHVGLARAYALTGDSAKSRKAYQDFFALWKDAEPDVPILKEAKAEYAKLQYILIRSPELPDAGTDGEEKSRGHRPTRLISDIQAKFPPIRAHLNPLPGVGPMPRFVCMILLLVATALAQDASTGAIRGSVFDSTGGRIHGASVALVNAATGIRYGVITDSEGRFAFDLLPPGEYSARAEAAGMSPQIAPNLRVEVGGVSDLEFKLAIAGTKEIVTVSGEQPLVETQPSAVSSLIDERAINELPLNGRRYTDLALLTPGVTQDPRGLTSGSNGDLAFGGIRGYQSSYLVDGGDNNNAFFSQARGRYRAPYQFSNEVVQEFRVSSNTYGAELGRAGGAVVNVVTKSGSNQIHGTDFYYLRDSTFAARNPFMNFKPHDQQQQFGMTLGGPIRRNRAFFFAGFDQHIFHIPAVVRFLNGSSVVTPLATLNPAFPGDYEPSDQALVFATATQLSRQTGTYPASMLGNAGFLKLDISLSQHNHLSARLSTSRYYGHNNVFLDTASPLTNYGVSENGEEDVYT
;
A
#
# COMPACT_ATOMS: atom_id res chain seq x y z
N MET A 1 -12.17 -27.62 -5.84
CA MET A 1 -10.69 -27.52 -5.88
C MET A 1 -10.18 -27.21 -7.29
N LYS A 2 -10.61 -27.92 -8.33
CA LYS A 2 -10.34 -27.67 -9.75
C LYS A 2 -10.52 -26.21 -10.17
N SER A 3 -11.68 -25.60 -9.94
CA SER A 3 -11.88 -24.17 -10.29
C SER A 3 -10.91 -23.24 -9.56
N ALA A 4 -10.56 -23.55 -8.30
CA ALA A 4 -9.56 -22.77 -7.55
C ALA A 4 -8.15 -22.91 -8.16
N ARG A 5 -7.76 -24.11 -8.59
CA ARG A 5 -6.49 -24.36 -9.30
C ARG A 5 -6.43 -23.65 -10.66
N GLU A 6 -7.54 -23.65 -11.40
CA GLU A 6 -7.66 -22.95 -12.68
C GLU A 6 -7.48 -21.43 -12.48
N LEU A 7 -8.18 -20.84 -11.51
CA LEU A 7 -8.05 -19.42 -11.16
C LEU A 7 -6.64 -19.08 -10.65
N SER A 8 -6.05 -19.92 -9.80
CA SER A 8 -4.67 -19.74 -9.34
C SER A 8 -3.68 -19.77 -10.50
N THR A 9 -3.86 -20.71 -11.44
CA THR A 9 -3.02 -20.81 -12.64
C THR A 9 -3.14 -19.58 -13.53
N GLN A 10 -4.36 -19.06 -13.73
CA GLN A 10 -4.58 -17.79 -14.43
C GLN A 10 -3.92 -16.60 -13.71
N ALA A 11 -4.07 -16.51 -12.38
CA ALA A 11 -3.44 -15.46 -11.58
C ALA A 11 -1.91 -15.52 -11.67
N LEU A 12 -1.31 -16.72 -11.64
CA LEU A 12 0.12 -16.93 -11.84
C LEU A 12 0.58 -16.51 -13.24
N GLN A 13 -0.22 -16.77 -14.26
CA GLN A 13 0.05 -16.34 -15.63
C GLN A 13 0.04 -14.81 -15.72
N ILE A 14 -1.01 -14.15 -15.23
CA ILE A 14 -1.11 -12.68 -15.21
C ILE A 14 0.07 -12.07 -14.45
N ALA A 15 0.44 -12.64 -13.30
CA ALA A 15 1.58 -12.18 -12.52
C ALA A 15 2.91 -12.30 -13.29
N ARG A 16 3.09 -13.36 -14.09
CA ARG A 16 4.28 -13.52 -14.94
C ARG A 16 4.31 -12.53 -16.10
N GLU A 17 3.18 -12.36 -16.79
CA GLU A 17 3.03 -11.43 -17.92
C GLU A 17 3.31 -9.98 -17.49
N ASN A 18 2.97 -9.62 -16.26
CA ASN A 18 3.18 -8.28 -15.70
C ASN A 18 4.45 -8.15 -14.83
N ASN A 19 5.31 -9.18 -14.79
CA ASN A 19 6.53 -9.21 -13.96
C ASN A 19 6.29 -9.01 -12.44
N PHE A 20 5.10 -9.35 -11.95
CA PHE A 20 4.71 -9.30 -10.53
C PHE A 20 5.12 -10.57 -9.78
N LYS A 21 6.42 -10.85 -9.76
CA LYS A 21 6.99 -12.09 -9.18
C LYS A 21 6.58 -12.35 -7.74
N ASP A 22 6.55 -11.32 -6.89
CA ASP A 22 6.18 -11.46 -5.48
C ASP A 22 4.70 -11.83 -5.30
N SER A 23 3.81 -11.22 -6.10
CA SER A 23 2.37 -11.52 -6.05
C SER A 23 2.10 -12.94 -6.54
N GLY A 24 2.73 -13.35 -7.64
CA GLY A 24 2.66 -14.73 -8.13
C GLY A 24 3.20 -15.73 -7.11
N ALA A 25 4.32 -15.43 -6.46
CA ALA A 25 4.86 -16.29 -5.41
C ALA A 25 3.89 -16.45 -4.22
N GLY A 26 3.19 -15.38 -3.83
CA GLY A 26 2.16 -15.42 -2.79
C GLY A 26 1.00 -16.34 -3.16
N VAL A 27 0.45 -16.20 -4.37
CA VAL A 27 -0.64 -17.07 -4.89
C VAL A 27 -0.25 -18.55 -4.82
N ALA A 28 0.93 -18.90 -5.36
CA ALA A 28 1.42 -20.28 -5.33
C ALA A 28 1.67 -20.80 -3.89
N ALA A 29 2.06 -19.93 -2.95
CA ALA A 29 2.28 -20.33 -1.56
C ALA A 29 0.98 -20.64 -0.82
N PHE A 30 -0.07 -19.84 -1.01
CA PHE A 30 -1.38 -20.13 -0.42
C PHE A 30 -2.00 -21.38 -1.02
N GLU A 31 -1.86 -21.59 -2.34
CA GLU A 31 -2.29 -22.85 -2.97
C GLU A 31 -1.51 -24.05 -2.42
N ALA A 32 -0.19 -23.92 -2.22
CA ALA A 32 0.62 -24.98 -1.62
C ALA A 32 0.12 -25.38 -0.22
N LEU A 33 -0.21 -24.39 0.63
CA LEU A 33 -0.75 -24.63 1.96
C LEU A 33 -2.13 -25.31 1.89
N LEU A 34 -3.03 -24.79 1.06
CA LEU A 34 -4.36 -25.36 0.85
C LEU A 34 -4.28 -26.83 0.39
N GLU A 35 -3.45 -27.12 -0.62
CA GLU A 35 -3.25 -28.48 -1.11
C GLU A 35 -2.67 -29.41 -0.04
N ALA A 36 -1.78 -28.90 0.82
CA ALA A 36 -1.26 -29.65 1.94
C ALA A 36 -2.35 -29.97 2.97
N GLU A 37 -3.20 -28.99 3.33
CA GLU A 37 -4.28 -29.18 4.30
C GLU A 37 -5.31 -30.23 3.86
N VAL A 38 -5.62 -30.31 2.56
CA VAL A 38 -6.58 -31.29 2.01
C VAL A 38 -5.95 -32.64 1.64
N GLY A 39 -4.65 -32.83 1.91
CA GLY A 39 -3.92 -34.09 1.69
C GLY A 39 -3.36 -34.29 0.28
N ASN A 40 -3.41 -33.29 -0.60
CA ASN A 40 -2.81 -33.32 -1.94
C ASN A 40 -1.31 -33.01 -1.90
N PHE A 41 -0.53 -33.81 -1.17
CA PHE A 41 0.87 -33.50 -0.88
C PHE A 41 1.78 -33.36 -2.11
N GLY A 42 1.48 -34.07 -3.21
CA GLY A 42 2.20 -33.90 -4.47
C GLY A 42 2.03 -32.51 -5.07
N GLN A 43 0.76 -32.07 -5.21
CA GLN A 43 0.42 -30.72 -5.69
C GLN A 43 0.97 -29.65 -4.76
N ALA A 44 0.89 -29.85 -3.44
CA ALA A 44 1.42 -28.93 -2.44
C ALA A 44 2.93 -28.66 -2.64
N ARG A 45 3.73 -29.71 -2.85
CA ARG A 45 5.18 -29.58 -3.10
C ARG A 45 5.48 -28.91 -4.44
N GLU A 46 4.71 -29.21 -5.49
CA GLU A 46 4.87 -28.56 -6.80
C GLU A 46 4.58 -27.05 -6.73
N ARG A 47 3.48 -26.67 -6.08
CA ARG A 47 3.11 -25.27 -5.86
C ARG A 47 4.13 -24.58 -4.95
N ALA A 48 4.65 -25.27 -3.95
CA ALA A 48 5.70 -24.74 -3.11
C ALA A 48 6.98 -24.44 -3.90
N ALA A 49 7.43 -25.36 -4.75
CA ALA A 49 8.57 -25.15 -5.63
C ALA A 49 8.33 -23.98 -6.61
N THR A 50 7.13 -23.88 -7.17
CA THR A 50 6.73 -22.76 -8.05
C THR A 50 6.83 -21.42 -7.33
N SER A 51 6.32 -21.33 -6.10
CA SER A 51 6.41 -20.13 -5.29
C SER A 51 7.85 -19.72 -5.02
N LEU A 52 8.68 -20.66 -4.56
CA LEU A 52 10.08 -20.42 -4.21
C LEU A 52 10.95 -20.03 -5.41
N ALA A 53 10.60 -20.48 -6.61
CA ALA A 53 11.26 -20.11 -7.86
C ALA A 53 10.91 -18.68 -8.30
N LEU A 54 9.71 -18.18 -7.97
CA LEU A 54 9.28 -16.83 -8.29
C LEU A 54 9.85 -15.79 -7.34
N SER A 55 9.77 -16.04 -6.02
CA SER A 55 10.28 -15.13 -5.00
C SER A 55 10.55 -15.86 -3.68
N ARG A 56 11.39 -15.25 -2.83
CA ARG A 56 11.67 -15.71 -1.46
C ARG A 56 11.55 -14.52 -0.51
N LYS A 57 10.33 -14.18 -0.11
CA LYS A 57 10.02 -13.04 0.76
C LYS A 57 9.07 -13.44 1.90
N ARG A 58 8.90 -12.54 2.87
CA ARG A 58 7.94 -12.72 3.97
C ARG A 58 6.48 -12.90 3.52
N THR A 59 6.14 -12.54 2.29
CA THR A 59 4.80 -12.72 1.72
C THR A 59 4.48 -14.16 1.33
N ASN A 60 5.49 -15.01 1.09
CA ASN A 60 5.27 -16.38 0.62
C ASN A 60 5.95 -17.45 1.48
N LEU A 61 7.16 -17.19 2.00
CA LEU A 61 7.90 -18.15 2.81
C LEU A 61 7.14 -18.69 4.03
N PRO A 62 6.34 -17.89 4.79
CA PRO A 62 5.62 -18.40 5.96
C PRO A 62 4.63 -19.53 5.64
N ALA A 63 3.80 -19.36 4.61
CA ALA A 63 2.85 -20.38 4.19
C ALA A 63 3.56 -21.64 3.65
N ILE A 64 4.67 -21.46 2.92
CA ILE A 64 5.48 -22.57 2.40
C ILE A 64 6.09 -23.41 3.52
N ALA A 65 6.61 -22.77 4.57
CA ALA A 65 7.19 -23.48 5.72
C ALA A 65 6.18 -24.45 6.34
N VAL A 66 4.94 -23.98 6.53
CA VAL A 66 3.83 -24.80 7.07
C VAL A 66 3.40 -25.87 6.07
N ALA A 67 3.22 -25.53 4.79
CA ALA A 67 2.82 -26.46 3.75
C ALA A 67 3.80 -27.65 3.63
N LEU A 68 5.11 -27.36 3.61
CA LEU A 68 6.13 -28.39 3.54
C LEU A 68 6.18 -29.25 4.80
N ALA A 69 6.02 -28.64 5.98
CA ALA A 69 5.95 -29.38 7.24
C ALA A 69 4.73 -30.32 7.30
N LEU A 70 3.57 -29.89 6.81
CA LEU A 70 2.36 -30.72 6.65
C LEU A 70 2.61 -31.89 5.70
N THR A 71 3.38 -31.69 4.62
CA THR A 71 3.70 -32.77 3.67
C THR A 71 4.78 -33.73 4.18
N GLY A 72 5.38 -33.48 5.34
CA GLY A 72 6.51 -34.26 5.88
C GLY A 72 7.87 -33.94 5.25
N ASP A 73 8.01 -32.89 4.44
CA ASP A 73 9.31 -32.41 3.93
C ASP A 73 10.04 -31.60 5.00
N SER A 74 10.48 -32.29 6.05
CA SER A 74 11.03 -31.67 7.25
C SER A 74 12.33 -30.90 6.99
N LYS A 75 13.13 -31.34 6.01
CA LYS A 75 14.41 -30.68 5.68
C LYS A 75 14.17 -29.32 5.02
N GLN A 76 13.30 -29.27 4.01
CA GLN A 76 13.04 -28.02 3.30
C GLN A 76 12.24 -27.05 4.18
N ALA A 77 11.26 -27.54 4.96
CA ALA A 77 10.52 -26.73 5.92
C ALA A 77 11.44 -26.09 6.99
N GLN A 78 12.34 -26.85 7.60
CA GLN A 78 13.31 -26.31 8.58
C GLN A 78 14.22 -25.24 7.95
N GLY A 79 14.72 -25.47 6.73
CA GLY A 79 15.55 -24.49 6.04
C GLY A 79 14.83 -23.15 5.80
N ILE A 80 13.52 -23.17 5.54
CA ILE A 80 12.72 -21.95 5.39
C ILE A 80 12.45 -21.29 6.75
N VAL A 81 12.21 -22.07 7.81
CA VAL A 81 12.07 -21.54 9.18
C VAL A 81 13.33 -20.78 9.60
N ASP A 82 14.51 -21.36 9.36
CA ASP A 82 15.79 -20.73 9.69
C ASP A 82 16.03 -19.46 8.86
N GLU A 83 15.63 -19.50 7.59
CA GLU A 83 15.67 -18.32 6.72
C GLU A 83 14.74 -17.21 7.22
N LEU A 84 13.51 -17.53 7.62
CA LEU A 84 12.55 -16.56 8.14
C LEU A 84 13.06 -15.89 9.41
N LYS A 85 13.55 -16.67 10.38
CA LYS A 85 14.13 -16.12 11.62
C LYS A 85 15.32 -15.20 11.36
N ARG A 86 16.18 -15.57 10.41
CA ARG A 86 17.38 -14.80 10.07
C ARG A 86 17.06 -13.52 9.30
N ARG A 87 16.12 -13.57 8.36
CA ARG A 87 15.81 -12.45 7.45
C ARG A 87 14.72 -11.52 7.98
N TYR A 88 13.81 -12.03 8.78
CA TYR A 88 12.64 -11.31 9.29
C TYR A 88 12.49 -11.55 10.80
N PRO A 89 13.49 -11.21 11.63
CA PRO A 89 13.48 -11.52 13.06
C PRO A 89 12.38 -10.79 13.84
N VAL A 90 11.81 -9.73 13.25
CA VAL A 90 10.83 -8.87 13.92
C VAL A 90 9.43 -9.01 13.32
N ASP A 91 9.25 -9.59 12.12
CA ASP A 91 7.94 -9.82 11.51
C ASP A 91 7.00 -10.60 12.44
N THR A 92 5.99 -9.90 12.98
CA THR A 92 5.10 -10.43 14.02
C THR A 92 4.34 -11.67 13.54
N VAL A 93 3.84 -11.65 12.32
CA VAL A 93 3.02 -12.75 11.77
C VAL A 93 3.88 -13.97 11.49
N ALA A 94 5.07 -13.79 10.92
CA ALA A 94 6.01 -14.88 10.71
C ALA A 94 6.44 -15.50 12.05
N ASN A 95 6.89 -14.68 13.01
CA ASN A 95 7.50 -15.17 14.26
C ASN A 95 6.48 -15.63 15.31
N SER A 96 5.27 -15.08 15.30
CA SER A 96 4.26 -15.42 16.30
C SER A 96 3.25 -16.45 15.81
N VAL A 97 3.16 -16.71 14.51
CA VAL A 97 2.14 -17.62 13.94
C VAL A 97 2.76 -18.72 13.09
N PHE A 98 3.31 -18.37 11.92
CA PHE A 98 3.71 -19.37 10.92
C PHE A 98 4.95 -20.17 11.32
N ILE A 99 5.98 -19.51 11.88
CA ILE A 99 7.17 -20.20 12.41
C ILE A 99 6.78 -21.18 13.53
N PRO A 100 6.01 -20.75 14.56
CA PRO A 100 5.43 -21.67 15.54
C PRO A 100 4.69 -22.86 14.93
N CYS A 101 3.80 -22.62 13.94
CA CYS A 101 3.05 -23.70 13.29
C CYS A 101 3.97 -24.69 12.56
N ALA A 102 4.93 -24.20 11.77
CA ALA A 102 5.87 -25.04 11.05
C ALA A 102 6.76 -25.84 12.02
N GLN A 103 7.27 -25.21 13.08
CA GLN A 103 8.05 -25.89 14.13
C GLN A 103 7.23 -26.96 14.85
N ALA A 104 5.98 -26.66 15.17
CA ALA A 104 5.10 -27.58 15.87
C ALA A 104 4.87 -28.86 15.06
N LEU A 105 4.64 -28.71 13.75
CA LEU A 105 4.52 -29.82 12.80
C LEU A 105 5.83 -30.59 12.65
N LEU A 106 6.98 -29.89 12.57
CA LEU A 106 8.30 -30.52 12.49
C LEU A 106 8.61 -31.38 13.71
N GLU A 107 8.34 -30.91 14.93
CA GLU A 107 8.54 -31.69 16.15
C GLU A 107 7.56 -32.87 16.24
N SER A 108 6.29 -32.67 15.85
CA SER A 108 5.31 -33.75 15.77
C SER A 108 5.72 -34.85 14.78
N ASN A 109 6.26 -34.47 13.61
CA ASN A 109 6.79 -35.40 12.61
C ASN A 109 8.02 -36.20 13.12
N ARG A 110 8.74 -35.67 14.12
CA ARG A 110 9.84 -36.37 14.83
C ARG A 110 9.34 -37.24 15.99
N GLY A 111 8.04 -37.23 16.28
CA GLY A 111 7.42 -37.93 17.40
C GLY A 111 7.37 -37.15 18.71
N ASP A 112 7.83 -35.90 18.74
CA ASP A 112 7.84 -35.05 19.95
C ASP A 112 6.63 -34.10 19.97
N SER A 113 5.47 -34.68 20.26
CA SER A 113 4.21 -33.91 20.32
C SER A 113 4.19 -32.88 21.47
N ALA A 114 4.96 -33.11 22.55
CA ALA A 114 5.03 -32.20 23.69
C ALA A 114 5.76 -30.90 23.30
N ARG A 115 6.92 -31.01 22.64
CA ARG A 115 7.61 -29.84 22.06
C ARG A 115 6.78 -29.18 20.98
N GLY A 116 6.06 -29.97 20.18
CA GLY A 116 5.13 -29.43 19.18
C GLY A 116 4.07 -28.51 19.78
N ILE A 117 3.42 -28.93 20.86
CA ILE A 117 2.43 -28.10 21.58
C ILE A 117 3.08 -26.87 22.20
N GLN A 118 4.27 -27.02 22.80
CA GLN A 118 5.02 -25.91 23.39
C GLN A 118 5.39 -24.84 22.34
N ALA A 119 5.77 -25.26 21.13
CA ALA A 119 6.13 -24.36 20.04
C ALA A 119 4.99 -23.42 19.65
N LEU A 120 3.71 -23.82 19.85
CA LEU A 120 2.53 -23.02 19.51
C LEU A 120 2.14 -21.97 20.56
N GLN A 121 2.77 -21.94 21.74
CA GLN A 121 2.43 -20.98 22.80
C GLN A 121 2.43 -19.51 22.34
N PRO A 122 3.41 -19.02 21.55
CA PRO A 122 3.40 -17.64 21.04
C PRO A 122 2.17 -17.31 20.17
N ALA A 123 1.57 -18.31 19.53
CA ALA A 123 0.45 -18.12 18.61
C ALA A 123 -0.91 -17.90 19.30
N ILE A 124 -1.02 -18.16 20.62
CA ILE A 124 -2.31 -18.10 21.34
C ILE A 124 -2.99 -16.74 21.24
N ARG A 125 -2.23 -15.64 21.26
CA ARG A 125 -2.78 -14.28 21.11
C ARG A 125 -3.34 -14.04 19.70
N TYR A 126 -2.86 -14.80 18.73
CA TYR A 126 -3.07 -14.61 17.31
C TYR A 126 -4.14 -15.55 16.75
N GLU A 127 -4.33 -16.75 17.32
CA GLU A 127 -5.23 -17.83 16.87
C GLU A 127 -6.55 -17.49 16.15
N LEU A 128 -7.22 -16.38 16.46
CA LEU A 128 -8.48 -15.93 15.84
C LEU A 128 -8.32 -14.79 14.82
N GLY A 129 -7.09 -14.46 14.43
CA GLY A 129 -6.82 -13.41 13.45
C GLY A 129 -7.22 -13.81 12.02
N PRO A 130 -7.71 -12.86 11.21
CA PRO A 130 -8.24 -13.15 9.87
C PRO A 130 -7.19 -13.61 8.86
N VAL A 131 -5.90 -13.34 9.08
CA VAL A 131 -4.85 -13.60 8.07
C VAL A 131 -4.53 -15.09 7.89
N TYR A 132 -4.74 -15.92 8.90
CA TYR A 132 -4.33 -17.33 8.93
C TYR A 132 -5.43 -18.25 9.46
N PHE A 133 -6.67 -17.75 9.51
CA PHE A 133 -7.92 -18.51 9.61
C PHE A 133 -7.85 -19.82 10.43
N PHE A 134 -7.58 -19.71 11.74
CA PHE A 134 -7.50 -20.81 12.71
C PHE A 134 -6.30 -21.76 12.61
N LEU A 135 -5.34 -21.52 11.71
CA LEU A 135 -4.20 -22.41 11.48
C LEU A 135 -3.49 -22.89 12.75
N PRO A 136 -3.16 -22.05 13.76
CA PRO A 136 -2.48 -22.53 14.97
C PRO A 136 -3.35 -23.49 15.81
N ILE A 137 -4.66 -23.22 15.90
CA ILE A 137 -5.61 -24.09 16.61
C ILE A 137 -5.69 -25.44 15.87
N TYR A 138 -5.79 -25.40 14.54
CA TYR A 138 -5.91 -26.58 13.70
C TYR A 138 -4.66 -27.46 13.80
N VAL A 139 -3.47 -26.86 13.70
CA VAL A 139 -2.19 -27.56 13.87
C VAL A 139 -2.08 -28.18 15.27
N ARG A 140 -2.51 -27.50 16.33
CA ARG A 140 -2.52 -28.07 17.68
C ARG A 140 -3.45 -29.29 17.78
N GLY A 141 -4.63 -29.22 17.18
CA GLY A 141 -5.57 -30.35 17.08
C GLY A 141 -4.95 -31.56 16.35
N LEU A 142 -4.25 -31.33 15.24
CA LEU A 142 -3.54 -32.39 14.51
C LEU A 142 -2.45 -33.05 15.36
N ILE A 143 -1.68 -32.27 16.12
CA ILE A 143 -0.63 -32.79 17.01
C ILE A 143 -1.24 -33.65 18.13
N TYR A 144 -2.36 -33.22 18.72
CA TYR A 144 -3.08 -34.05 19.69
C TYR A 144 -3.59 -35.37 19.08
N LEU A 145 -4.09 -35.35 17.84
CA LEU A 145 -4.47 -36.58 17.13
C LEU A 145 -3.28 -37.51 16.90
N HIS A 146 -2.13 -36.99 16.45
CA HIS A 146 -0.90 -37.77 16.29
C HIS A 146 -0.44 -38.38 17.62
N ALA A 147 -0.59 -37.64 18.72
CA ALA A 147 -0.30 -38.09 20.07
C ALA A 147 -1.37 -39.04 20.67
N ARG A 148 -2.43 -39.38 19.90
CA ARG A 148 -3.57 -40.21 20.35
C ARG A 148 -4.34 -39.61 21.55
N ARG A 149 -4.24 -38.29 21.75
CA ARG A 149 -4.89 -37.51 22.81
C ARG A 149 -6.26 -37.01 22.35
N GLY A 150 -7.22 -37.94 22.28
CA GLY A 150 -8.52 -37.72 21.65
C GLY A 150 -9.38 -36.62 22.32
N GLN A 151 -9.34 -36.47 23.64
CA GLN A 151 -10.13 -35.43 24.30
C GLN A 151 -9.60 -34.02 24.02
N GLU A 152 -8.28 -33.85 24.08
CA GLU A 152 -7.62 -32.58 23.81
C GLU A 152 -7.75 -32.19 22.33
N ALA A 153 -7.62 -33.16 21.42
CA ALA A 153 -7.88 -32.95 20.00
C ALA A 153 -9.31 -32.47 19.75
N ALA A 154 -10.31 -33.13 20.36
CA ALA A 154 -11.71 -32.75 20.23
C ALA A 154 -11.96 -31.32 20.72
N ALA A 155 -11.32 -30.91 21.82
CA ALA A 155 -11.46 -29.56 22.36
C ALA A 155 -10.94 -28.47 21.39
N GLU A 156 -9.79 -28.68 20.75
CA GLU A 156 -9.23 -27.72 19.78
C GLU A 156 -10.10 -27.62 18.51
N PHE A 157 -10.55 -28.73 17.94
CA PHE A 157 -11.40 -28.70 16.75
C PHE A 157 -12.78 -28.10 17.07
N GLN A 158 -13.37 -28.42 18.22
CA GLN A 158 -14.62 -27.81 18.65
C GLN A 158 -14.47 -26.30 18.84
N ARG A 159 -13.33 -25.84 19.35
CA ARG A 159 -13.03 -24.41 19.47
C ARG A 159 -13.10 -23.70 18.12
N ILE A 160 -12.55 -24.28 17.05
CA ILE A 160 -12.66 -23.72 15.69
C ILE A 160 -14.12 -23.62 15.25
N LEU A 161 -14.89 -24.70 15.46
CA LEU A 161 -16.30 -24.75 15.04
C LEU A 161 -17.19 -23.73 15.77
N ASN A 162 -16.83 -23.37 17.01
CA ASN A 162 -17.52 -22.34 17.79
C ASN A 162 -17.33 -20.92 17.20
N TYR A 163 -16.35 -20.70 16.33
CA TYR A 163 -16.04 -19.39 15.74
C TYR A 163 -16.41 -19.32 14.23
N ARG A 164 -17.52 -19.92 13.82
CA ARG A 164 -17.95 -19.94 12.39
C ARG A 164 -17.92 -18.58 11.69
N ALA A 165 -18.22 -17.49 12.41
CA ALA A 165 -18.28 -16.14 11.85
C ALA A 165 -16.91 -15.55 11.45
N LEU A 166 -15.79 -16.07 11.97
CA LEU A 166 -14.46 -15.51 11.75
C LEU A 166 -13.72 -16.13 10.54
N GLY A 167 -14.20 -17.24 9.99
CA GLY A 167 -13.47 -17.96 8.95
C GLY A 167 -14.21 -19.13 8.34
N ALA A 168 -15.52 -18.98 8.08
CA ALA A 168 -16.35 -20.04 7.47
C ALA A 168 -15.80 -20.55 6.11
N ILE A 169 -15.03 -19.73 5.40
CA ILE A 169 -14.41 -20.08 4.11
C ILE A 169 -13.05 -20.78 4.24
N ALA A 170 -12.52 -20.89 5.46
CA ALA A 170 -11.21 -21.47 5.69
C ALA A 170 -11.24 -23.00 5.62
N PRO A 171 -10.24 -23.65 4.99
CA PRO A 171 -10.15 -25.11 4.97
C PRO A 171 -10.13 -25.70 6.38
N ALA A 172 -9.36 -25.10 7.29
CA ALA A 172 -9.27 -25.50 8.69
C ALA A 172 -10.65 -25.60 9.38
N TYR A 173 -11.62 -24.74 9.05
CA TYR A 173 -12.98 -24.82 9.60
C TYR A 173 -13.68 -26.11 9.18
N ALA A 174 -13.77 -26.38 7.87
CA ALA A 174 -14.42 -27.58 7.37
C ALA A 174 -13.67 -28.86 7.78
N LEU A 175 -12.33 -28.84 7.72
CA LEU A 175 -11.49 -29.98 8.09
C LEU A 175 -11.52 -30.27 9.59
N SER A 176 -11.89 -29.30 10.43
CA SER A 176 -12.10 -29.54 11.88
C SER A 176 -13.21 -30.54 12.16
N HIS A 177 -14.21 -30.68 11.28
CA HIS A 177 -15.21 -31.75 11.41
C HIS A 177 -14.58 -33.15 11.26
N VAL A 178 -13.64 -33.32 10.32
CA VAL A 178 -12.90 -34.58 10.15
C VAL A 178 -11.99 -34.83 11.36
N GLY A 179 -11.27 -33.80 11.82
CA GLY A 179 -10.43 -33.87 13.01
C GLY A 179 -11.22 -34.27 14.26
N LEU A 180 -12.39 -33.65 14.46
CA LEU A 180 -13.31 -33.95 15.55
C LEU A 180 -13.86 -35.37 15.47
N ALA A 181 -14.20 -35.83 14.26
CA ALA A 181 -14.66 -37.20 14.04
C ALA A 181 -13.59 -38.24 14.42
N ARG A 182 -12.34 -38.01 14.00
CA ARG A 182 -11.17 -38.83 14.37
C ARG A 182 -10.90 -38.80 15.87
N ALA A 183 -11.03 -37.63 16.50
CA ALA A 183 -10.87 -37.45 17.94
C ALA A 183 -11.91 -38.25 18.74
N TYR A 184 -13.19 -38.20 18.35
CA TYR A 184 -14.25 -38.99 18.98
C TYR A 184 -14.08 -40.50 18.77
N ALA A 185 -13.58 -40.92 17.60
CA ALA A 185 -13.26 -42.32 17.38
C ALA A 185 -12.15 -42.82 18.33
N LEU A 186 -11.13 -41.99 18.61
CA LEU A 186 -10.08 -42.31 19.61
C LEU A 186 -10.64 -42.44 21.03
N THR A 187 -11.68 -41.69 21.38
CA THR A 187 -12.33 -41.75 22.70
C THR A 187 -13.46 -42.78 22.78
N GLY A 188 -13.73 -43.53 21.71
CA GLY A 188 -14.79 -44.55 21.65
C GLY A 188 -16.21 -44.00 21.43
N ASP A 189 -16.39 -42.69 21.22
CA ASP A 189 -17.70 -42.06 21.01
C ASP A 189 -18.12 -42.16 19.53
N SER A 190 -18.52 -43.38 19.13
CA SER A 190 -18.86 -43.70 17.75
C SER A 190 -20.06 -42.92 17.21
N ALA A 191 -20.98 -42.49 18.10
CA ALA A 191 -22.14 -41.69 17.73
C ALA A 191 -21.73 -40.27 17.35
N LYS A 192 -20.95 -39.59 18.19
CA LYS A 192 -20.45 -38.25 17.86
C LYS A 192 -19.45 -38.26 16.70
N SER A 193 -18.62 -39.30 16.61
CA SER A 193 -17.72 -39.48 15.47
C SER A 193 -18.49 -39.54 14.14
N ARG A 194 -19.57 -40.34 14.09
CA ARG A 194 -20.44 -40.43 12.91
C ARG A 194 -21.08 -39.09 12.55
N LYS A 195 -21.62 -38.38 13.55
CA LYS A 195 -22.25 -37.07 13.35
C LYS A 195 -21.26 -36.07 12.76
N ALA A 196 -20.05 -36.00 13.31
CA ALA A 196 -19.01 -35.08 12.82
C ALA A 196 -18.61 -35.37 11.36
N TYR A 197 -18.50 -36.65 10.95
CA TYR A 197 -18.30 -36.99 9.53
C TYR A 197 -19.48 -36.59 8.65
N GLN A 198 -20.73 -36.77 9.11
CA GLN A 198 -21.92 -36.35 8.37
C GLN A 198 -21.95 -34.83 8.19
N ASP A 199 -21.62 -34.07 9.23
CA ASP A 199 -21.52 -32.62 9.18
C ASP A 199 -20.45 -32.18 8.15
N PHE A 200 -19.29 -32.85 8.12
CA PHE A 200 -18.28 -32.64 7.08
C PHE A 200 -18.82 -32.91 5.68
N PHE A 201 -19.49 -34.05 5.45
CA PHE A 201 -20.03 -34.40 4.13
C PHE A 201 -21.14 -33.46 3.67
N ALA A 202 -21.94 -32.93 4.59
CA ALA A 202 -22.95 -31.91 4.27
C ALA A 202 -22.30 -30.62 3.76
N LEU A 203 -21.19 -30.23 4.39
CA LEU A 203 -20.40 -29.04 4.02
C LEU A 203 -19.63 -29.25 2.70
N TRP A 204 -19.19 -30.48 2.43
CA TRP A 204 -18.38 -30.86 1.26
C TRP A 204 -19.15 -31.68 0.21
N LYS A 205 -20.48 -31.52 0.14
CA LYS A 205 -21.35 -32.27 -0.78
C LYS A 205 -20.97 -32.06 -2.26
N ASP A 206 -20.48 -30.86 -2.59
CA ASP A 206 -20.09 -30.45 -3.95
C ASP A 206 -18.56 -30.57 -4.17
N ALA A 207 -17.83 -31.15 -3.21
CA ALA A 207 -16.40 -31.34 -3.35
C ALA A 207 -16.05 -32.44 -4.35
N GLU A 208 -14.92 -32.27 -5.05
CA GLU A 208 -14.37 -33.26 -5.96
C GLU A 208 -14.19 -34.63 -5.26
N PRO A 209 -14.66 -35.73 -5.86
CA PRO A 209 -14.69 -37.04 -5.20
C PRO A 209 -13.29 -37.63 -4.99
N ASP A 210 -12.28 -37.15 -5.70
CA ASP A 210 -10.90 -37.63 -5.66
C ASP A 210 -10.01 -36.90 -4.63
N VAL A 211 -10.53 -35.88 -3.94
CA VAL A 211 -9.77 -35.17 -2.89
C VAL A 211 -9.38 -36.16 -1.77
N PRO A 212 -8.08 -36.31 -1.44
CA PRO A 212 -7.59 -37.34 -0.52
C PRO A 212 -8.30 -37.37 0.83
N ILE A 213 -8.42 -36.22 1.50
CA ILE A 213 -9.07 -36.15 2.81
C ILE A 213 -10.56 -36.55 2.77
N LEU A 214 -11.26 -36.30 1.66
CA LEU A 214 -12.64 -36.73 1.48
C LEU A 214 -12.73 -38.25 1.29
N LYS A 215 -11.79 -38.84 0.53
CA LYS A 215 -11.71 -40.30 0.36
C LYS A 215 -11.40 -41.00 1.69
N GLU A 216 -10.45 -40.46 2.45
CA GLU A 216 -10.11 -40.95 3.79
C GLU A 216 -11.31 -40.88 4.72
N ALA A 217 -11.98 -39.72 4.81
CA ALA A 217 -13.14 -39.53 5.67
C ALA A 217 -14.29 -40.51 5.32
N LYS A 218 -14.56 -40.74 4.03
CA LYS A 218 -15.56 -41.73 3.59
C LYS A 218 -15.18 -43.15 4.00
N ALA A 219 -13.91 -43.52 3.85
CA ALA A 219 -13.41 -44.84 4.24
C ALA A 219 -13.43 -45.04 5.77
N GLU A 220 -13.09 -44.01 6.55
CA GLU A 220 -13.16 -44.02 8.01
C GLU A 220 -14.61 -44.13 8.50
N TYR A 221 -15.52 -43.34 7.91
CA TYR A 221 -16.95 -43.40 8.19
C TYR A 221 -17.56 -44.78 7.93
N ALA A 222 -17.20 -45.41 6.81
CA ALA A 222 -17.67 -46.76 6.47
C ALA A 222 -17.25 -47.80 7.53
N LYS A 223 -16.06 -47.67 8.12
CA LYS A 223 -15.61 -48.56 9.20
C LYS A 223 -16.47 -48.40 10.46
N LEU A 224 -16.91 -47.19 10.77
CA LEU A 224 -17.81 -46.93 11.91
C LEU A 224 -19.21 -47.53 11.71
N GLN A 225 -19.69 -47.61 10.46
CA GLN A 225 -20.94 -48.31 10.13
C GLN A 225 -20.78 -49.83 10.24
N TYR A 226 -19.62 -50.37 9.83
CA TYR A 226 -19.33 -51.81 9.92
C TYR A 226 -19.30 -52.32 11.38
N ILE A 227 -18.83 -51.49 12.32
CA ILE A 227 -18.78 -51.84 13.76
C ILE A 227 -20.20 -52.02 14.35
N LEU A 228 -21.18 -51.23 13.90
CA LEU A 228 -22.58 -51.36 14.34
C LEU A 228 -23.25 -52.64 13.85
N ILE A 229 -22.94 -53.08 12.63
CA ILE A 229 -23.55 -54.27 12.02
C ILE A 229 -23.12 -55.56 12.78
N ARG A 230 -22.06 -55.52 13.59
CA ARG A 230 -21.55 -56.66 14.36
C ARG A 230 -21.85 -56.62 15.87
N SER A 231 -22.61 -55.64 16.38
CA SER A 231 -23.13 -55.67 17.76
C SER A 231 -24.57 -56.22 17.72
N PRO A 232 -24.83 -57.50 18.08
CA PRO A 232 -26.15 -58.09 17.89
C PRO A 232 -27.06 -57.83 19.10
N GLU A 233 -28.20 -57.20 18.85
CA GLU A 233 -29.45 -57.61 19.49
C GLU A 233 -30.07 -58.69 18.58
N LEU A 234 -30.30 -59.90 19.12
CA LEU A 234 -31.14 -60.96 18.52
C LEU A 234 -32.64 -60.57 18.62
N PRO A 235 -33.59 -61.13 17.81
CA PRO A 235 -33.57 -62.49 17.24
C PRO A 235 -34.15 -62.71 15.81
N ASP A 236 -34.05 -63.99 15.41
CA ASP A 236 -34.89 -64.83 14.53
C ASP A 236 -34.68 -64.95 13.00
N ALA A 237 -34.13 -66.13 12.66
CA ALA A 237 -34.59 -67.16 11.72
C ALA A 237 -35.03 -66.79 10.28
N GLY A 238 -34.34 -67.36 9.29
CA GLY A 238 -34.83 -67.44 7.92
C GLY A 238 -33.80 -67.81 6.85
N THR A 239 -33.37 -69.07 6.85
CA THR A 239 -33.06 -69.96 5.70
C THR A 239 -32.60 -69.38 4.34
N ASP A 240 -31.41 -69.86 3.95
CA ASP A 240 -31.05 -70.51 2.69
C ASP A 240 -30.73 -69.70 1.41
N GLY A 241 -29.58 -70.02 0.81
CA GLY A 241 -29.27 -69.72 -0.60
C GLY A 241 -27.78 -69.59 -0.96
N GLU A 242 -27.10 -70.73 -1.09
CA GLU A 242 -25.81 -71.05 -1.74
C GLU A 242 -25.27 -70.05 -2.80
N GLU A 243 -23.99 -69.67 -2.88
CA GLU A 243 -22.67 -70.33 -2.97
C GLU A 243 -22.03 -70.27 -4.40
N LYS A 244 -20.75 -69.82 -4.40
CA LYS A 244 -19.63 -70.10 -5.32
C LYS A 244 -19.64 -69.52 -6.75
N SER A 245 -18.77 -68.55 -7.08
CA SER A 245 -17.30 -68.59 -7.30
C SER A 245 -16.83 -69.30 -8.58
N ARG A 246 -16.15 -68.57 -9.47
CA ARG A 246 -14.71 -68.72 -9.81
C ARG A 246 -14.35 -67.94 -11.07
N GLY A 247 -13.21 -67.24 -11.02
CA GLY A 247 -12.71 -66.39 -12.09
C GLY A 247 -11.96 -67.12 -13.21
N HIS A 248 -11.47 -66.33 -14.16
CA HIS A 248 -10.43 -66.70 -15.14
C HIS A 248 -9.61 -65.43 -15.50
N ARG A 249 -8.28 -65.56 -15.41
CA ARG A 249 -7.27 -64.94 -16.30
C ARG A 249 -6.75 -66.09 -17.21
N PRO A 250 -5.87 -65.94 -18.25
CA PRO A 250 -4.95 -64.84 -18.58
C PRO A 250 -4.68 -64.60 -20.11
N THR A 251 -3.56 -63.92 -20.43
CA THR A 251 -2.72 -63.91 -21.68
C THR A 251 -2.96 -62.70 -22.64
N ARG A 252 -2.09 -61.68 -22.80
CA ARG A 252 -0.69 -61.48 -23.32
C ARG A 252 -0.56 -61.26 -24.85
N LEU A 253 0.04 -60.10 -25.21
CA LEU A 253 1.09 -59.81 -26.22
C LEU A 253 0.77 -59.65 -27.73
N ILE A 254 1.18 -58.53 -28.38
CA ILE A 254 2.35 -58.38 -29.33
C ILE A 254 2.25 -57.24 -30.40
N SER A 255 3.38 -56.48 -30.50
CA SER A 255 4.06 -55.73 -31.61
C SER A 255 3.33 -54.64 -32.43
N ASP A 256 3.80 -53.39 -32.50
CA ASP A 256 5.01 -52.77 -33.12
C ASP A 256 4.86 -52.41 -34.61
N ILE A 257 5.29 -51.19 -35.00
CA ILE A 257 6.16 -50.90 -36.17
C ILE A 257 6.89 -49.54 -35.98
N GLN A 258 8.20 -49.62 -36.28
CA GLN A 258 9.36 -48.71 -36.36
C GLN A 258 9.13 -47.35 -37.08
N ALA A 259 9.80 -46.20 -36.82
CA ALA A 259 11.20 -45.76 -36.55
C ALA A 259 12.07 -45.43 -37.80
N LYS A 260 12.64 -44.18 -37.89
CA LYS A 260 14.01 -43.83 -38.38
C LYS A 260 14.34 -42.29 -38.48
N PHE A 261 15.08 -41.73 -37.50
CA PHE A 261 16.47 -41.17 -37.49
C PHE A 261 17.11 -40.39 -38.69
N PRO A 262 18.20 -39.53 -38.54
CA PRO A 262 18.90 -38.96 -37.34
C PRO A 262 19.46 -37.48 -37.55
N PRO A 263 20.65 -37.00 -37.00
CA PRO A 263 20.78 -35.68 -36.32
C PRO A 263 21.79 -34.72 -37.01
N ILE A 264 22.16 -33.57 -36.41
CA ILE A 264 23.55 -33.02 -36.27
C ILE A 264 23.64 -31.50 -35.91
N ARG A 265 24.55 -31.24 -34.96
CA ARG A 265 25.43 -30.06 -34.68
C ARG A 265 25.01 -28.87 -33.81
N ALA A 266 25.99 -28.54 -32.98
CA ALA A 266 26.17 -27.45 -32.04
C ALA A 266 26.54 -26.12 -32.72
N HIS A 267 26.29 -25.00 -32.04
CA HIS A 267 27.20 -23.86 -31.98
C HIS A 267 26.97 -23.00 -30.72
N LEU A 268 28.09 -22.47 -30.23
CA LEU A 268 28.26 -21.56 -29.11
C LEU A 268 27.70 -20.13 -29.39
N ASN A 269 27.12 -19.52 -28.34
CA ASN A 269 27.15 -18.11 -27.86
C ASN A 269 27.09 -16.93 -28.87
N PRO A 270 26.38 -15.80 -28.55
CA PRO A 270 26.88 -14.88 -27.51
C PRO A 270 25.84 -14.10 -26.67
N LEU A 271 26.40 -13.43 -25.65
CA LEU A 271 25.86 -12.41 -24.74
C LEU A 271 25.00 -11.33 -25.44
N PRO A 272 24.00 -10.73 -24.79
CA PRO A 272 23.28 -9.59 -25.35
C PRO A 272 24.18 -8.35 -25.34
N GLY A 273 24.60 -7.96 -26.55
CA GLY A 273 25.23 -6.68 -26.84
C GLY A 273 24.24 -5.51 -26.76
N VAL A 274 24.79 -4.36 -26.40
CA VAL A 274 24.18 -3.04 -26.33
C VAL A 274 23.46 -2.70 -27.65
N GLY A 275 22.13 -2.63 -27.60
CA GLY A 275 21.28 -2.15 -28.70
C GLY A 275 21.35 -0.62 -28.88
N PRO A 276 20.81 -0.09 -29.99
CA PRO A 276 21.12 1.24 -30.52
C PRO A 276 20.44 2.37 -29.74
N MET A 277 20.94 2.68 -28.54
CA MET A 277 20.51 3.84 -27.75
C MET A 277 20.51 5.18 -28.51
N PRO A 278 21.46 5.52 -29.41
CA PRO A 278 21.46 6.86 -29.99
C PRO A 278 20.30 7.08 -30.98
N ARG A 279 19.80 6.03 -31.65
CA ARG A 279 18.67 6.15 -32.59
C ARG A 279 17.33 6.27 -31.88
N PHE A 280 17.14 5.55 -30.77
CA PHE A 280 15.93 5.67 -29.95
C PHE A 280 15.89 7.02 -29.20
N VAL A 281 17.04 7.51 -28.72
CA VAL A 281 17.17 8.83 -28.10
C VAL A 281 16.90 9.95 -29.10
N CYS A 282 17.46 9.89 -30.32
CA CYS A 282 17.15 10.89 -31.37
C CYS A 282 15.69 10.84 -31.82
N MET A 283 15.07 9.67 -31.90
CA MET A 283 13.66 9.52 -32.27
C MET A 283 12.71 10.03 -31.17
N ILE A 284 13.06 9.82 -29.89
CA ILE A 284 12.38 10.45 -28.74
C ILE A 284 12.55 11.98 -28.79
N LEU A 285 13.77 12.48 -29.04
CA LEU A 285 14.04 13.92 -29.15
C LEU A 285 13.27 14.59 -30.32
N LEU A 286 13.09 13.90 -31.45
CA LEU A 286 12.31 14.39 -32.60
C LEU A 286 10.80 14.37 -32.37
N LEU A 287 10.28 13.45 -31.55
CA LEU A 287 8.86 13.40 -31.17
C LEU A 287 8.49 14.50 -30.14
N VAL A 288 9.41 14.86 -29.25
CA VAL A 288 9.23 15.95 -28.26
C VAL A 288 9.07 17.33 -28.92
N ALA A 289 9.65 17.54 -30.11
CA ALA A 289 9.62 18.84 -30.80
C ALA A 289 8.25 19.27 -31.35
N THR A 290 7.24 18.39 -31.34
CA THR A 290 5.88 18.69 -31.85
C THR A 290 4.80 18.79 -30.77
N ALA A 291 5.16 18.55 -29.50
CA ALA A 291 4.24 18.76 -28.38
C ALA A 291 4.31 20.23 -27.95
N LEU A 292 3.21 20.97 -28.15
CA LEU A 292 2.99 22.22 -27.41
C LEU A 292 2.80 21.81 -25.94
N ALA A 293 3.89 21.84 -25.16
CA ALA A 293 3.83 21.52 -23.74
C ALA A 293 3.03 22.61 -23.02
N GLN A 294 1.79 22.30 -22.66
CA GLN A 294 1.04 23.09 -21.69
C GLN A 294 1.52 22.65 -20.32
N ASP A 295 2.19 23.56 -19.62
CA ASP A 295 2.71 23.32 -18.28
C ASP A 295 1.76 23.94 -17.25
N ALA A 296 1.05 23.07 -16.53
CA ALA A 296 0.18 23.48 -15.44
C ALA A 296 0.93 24.15 -14.27
N SER A 297 2.26 24.01 -14.16
CA SER A 297 3.05 24.56 -13.05
C SER A 297 3.49 26.02 -13.20
N THR A 298 3.02 26.69 -14.23
CA THR A 298 3.40 28.08 -14.56
C THR A 298 2.28 29.07 -14.28
N GLY A 299 2.62 30.36 -14.25
CA GLY A 299 1.66 31.48 -14.23
C GLY A 299 1.82 32.37 -15.45
N ALA A 300 1.09 33.48 -15.48
CA ALA A 300 1.16 34.47 -16.55
C ALA A 300 1.12 35.90 -16.05
N ILE A 301 1.71 36.83 -16.81
CA ILE A 301 1.52 38.27 -16.66
C ILE A 301 0.89 38.81 -17.95
N ARG A 302 -0.25 39.47 -17.85
CA ARG A 302 -0.94 40.10 -18.97
C ARG A 302 -1.14 41.57 -18.70
N GLY A 303 -1.33 42.36 -19.73
CA GLY A 303 -1.39 43.79 -19.51
C GLY A 303 -1.63 44.65 -20.74
N SER A 304 -1.63 45.95 -20.50
CA SER A 304 -1.73 46.97 -21.55
C SER A 304 -0.80 48.14 -21.26
N VAL A 305 -0.32 48.77 -22.33
CA VAL A 305 0.52 49.98 -22.26
C VAL A 305 -0.29 51.16 -22.78
N PHE A 306 -0.37 52.22 -21.97
CA PHE A 306 -1.07 53.46 -22.26
C PHE A 306 -0.11 54.66 -22.26
N ASP A 307 -0.50 55.75 -22.92
CA ASP A 307 0.13 57.06 -22.79
C ASP A 307 -0.49 57.88 -21.64
N SER A 308 0.04 59.07 -21.39
CA SER A 308 -0.44 59.98 -20.33
C SER A 308 -1.86 60.51 -20.53
N THR A 309 -2.44 60.36 -21.73
CA THR A 309 -3.83 60.73 -22.05
C THR A 309 -4.81 59.56 -21.97
N GLY A 310 -4.31 58.34 -21.72
CA GLY A 310 -5.10 57.10 -21.71
C GLY A 310 -5.21 56.41 -23.07
N GLY A 311 -4.49 56.87 -24.09
CA GLY A 311 -4.39 56.21 -25.39
C GLY A 311 -3.55 54.93 -25.32
N ARG A 312 -3.97 53.86 -26.01
CA ARG A 312 -3.23 52.59 -26.09
C ARG A 312 -2.00 52.72 -27.00
N ILE A 313 -0.84 52.21 -26.57
CA ILE A 313 0.42 52.28 -27.32
C ILE A 313 0.70 50.93 -28.01
N HIS A 314 0.56 50.89 -29.33
CA HIS A 314 1.03 49.78 -30.17
C HIS A 314 2.55 49.83 -30.37
N GLY A 315 3.20 48.66 -30.42
CA GLY A 315 4.63 48.55 -30.68
C GLY A 315 5.54 48.94 -29.52
N ALA A 316 5.01 49.06 -28.30
CA ALA A 316 5.81 49.25 -27.10
C ALA A 316 6.57 47.95 -26.78
N SER A 317 7.84 48.07 -26.43
CA SER A 317 8.68 46.95 -25.99
C SER A 317 8.49 46.75 -24.49
N VAL A 318 8.05 45.56 -24.09
CA VAL A 318 7.93 45.17 -22.69
C VAL A 318 8.95 44.08 -22.41
N ALA A 319 9.81 44.31 -21.42
CA ALA A 319 10.80 43.37 -20.96
C ALA A 319 10.50 42.95 -19.52
N LEU A 320 10.57 41.65 -19.26
CA LEU A 320 10.35 41.06 -17.94
C LEU A 320 11.63 40.34 -17.49
N VAL A 321 12.01 40.49 -16.23
CA VAL A 321 13.21 39.85 -15.66
C VAL A 321 12.83 39.10 -14.39
N ASN A 322 13.16 37.80 -14.32
CA ASN A 322 13.05 37.03 -13.09
C ASN A 322 14.16 37.43 -12.12
N ALA A 323 13.82 37.88 -10.92
CA ALA A 323 14.77 38.46 -9.97
C ALA A 323 15.79 37.43 -9.45
N ALA A 324 15.37 36.17 -9.27
CA ALA A 324 16.22 35.10 -8.73
C ALA A 324 17.21 34.55 -9.77
N THR A 325 16.76 34.38 -11.01
CA THR A 325 17.53 33.72 -12.09
C THR A 325 18.12 34.69 -13.09
N GLY A 326 17.68 35.94 -13.14
CA GLY A 326 18.12 36.92 -14.14
C GLY A 326 17.70 36.59 -15.58
N ILE A 327 16.84 35.59 -15.78
CA ILE A 327 16.27 35.24 -17.08
C ILE A 327 15.37 36.39 -17.55
N ARG A 328 15.49 36.73 -18.83
CA ARG A 328 14.78 37.85 -19.47
C ARG A 328 13.80 37.34 -20.51
N TYR A 329 12.60 37.90 -20.48
CA TYR A 329 11.55 37.70 -21.47
C TYR A 329 11.25 39.04 -22.14
N GLY A 330 10.88 39.04 -23.42
CA GLY A 330 10.56 40.25 -24.16
C GLY A 330 9.39 40.03 -25.10
N VAL A 331 8.42 40.94 -25.07
CA VAL A 331 7.23 40.95 -25.92
C VAL A 331 6.98 42.37 -26.42
N ILE A 332 6.40 42.48 -27.61
CA ILE A 332 5.96 43.76 -28.19
C ILE A 332 4.45 43.84 -28.09
N THR A 333 3.90 45.01 -27.77
CA THR A 333 2.45 45.19 -27.66
C THR A 333 1.72 45.04 -29.00
N ASP A 334 0.53 44.45 -28.95
CA ASP A 334 -0.37 44.27 -30.09
C ASP A 334 -1.03 45.60 -30.54
N SER A 335 -1.90 45.54 -31.56
CA SER A 335 -2.62 46.70 -32.11
C SER A 335 -3.54 47.39 -31.11
N GLU A 336 -3.90 46.72 -30.02
CA GLU A 336 -4.68 47.26 -28.92
C GLU A 336 -3.79 47.64 -27.72
N GLY A 337 -2.47 47.69 -27.91
CA GLY A 337 -1.50 48.01 -26.86
C GLY A 337 -1.40 46.94 -25.76
N ARG A 338 -1.88 45.72 -26.00
CA ARG A 338 -1.84 44.61 -25.03
C ARG A 338 -0.55 43.80 -25.15
N PHE A 339 -0.13 43.20 -24.05
CA PHE A 339 0.97 42.23 -24.02
C PHE A 339 0.62 41.05 -23.11
N ALA A 340 1.27 39.92 -23.35
CA ALA A 340 1.15 38.72 -22.53
C ALA A 340 2.49 37.99 -22.43
N PHE A 341 2.86 37.61 -21.21
CA PHE A 341 3.90 36.64 -20.91
C PHE A 341 3.21 35.42 -20.29
N ASP A 342 3.01 34.37 -21.10
CA ASP A 342 2.48 33.10 -20.63
C ASP A 342 3.63 32.14 -20.24
N LEU A 343 3.31 31.09 -19.48
CA LEU A 343 4.24 30.03 -19.05
C LEU A 343 5.45 30.53 -18.23
N LEU A 344 5.23 31.52 -17.35
CA LEU A 344 6.25 32.02 -16.45
C LEU A 344 6.38 31.10 -15.22
N PRO A 345 7.60 30.64 -14.87
CA PRO A 345 7.83 29.96 -13.61
C PRO A 345 7.39 30.83 -12.41
N PRO A 346 6.78 30.26 -11.36
CA PRO A 346 6.41 31.04 -10.18
C PRO A 346 7.62 31.68 -9.50
N GLY A 347 7.47 32.93 -9.08
CA GLY A 347 8.54 33.70 -8.45
C GLY A 347 8.37 35.21 -8.60
N GLU A 348 9.43 35.94 -8.24
CA GLU A 348 9.46 37.40 -8.27
C GLU A 348 10.08 37.94 -9.57
N TYR A 349 9.43 38.95 -10.14
CA TYR A 349 9.79 39.56 -11.40
C TYR A 349 9.84 41.08 -11.32
N SER A 350 10.52 41.70 -12.29
CA SER A 350 10.41 43.12 -12.58
C SER A 350 10.18 43.32 -14.07
N ALA A 351 9.23 44.19 -14.40
CA ALA A 351 8.89 44.53 -15.77
C ALA A 351 9.28 45.97 -16.10
N ARG A 352 9.60 46.20 -17.37
CA ARG A 352 9.94 47.51 -17.93
C ARG A 352 9.27 47.68 -19.28
N ALA A 353 8.55 48.79 -19.46
CA ALA A 353 7.93 49.15 -20.73
C ALA A 353 8.63 50.37 -21.34
N GLU A 354 8.85 50.33 -22.65
CA GLU A 354 9.50 51.37 -23.43
C GLU A 354 8.75 51.59 -24.76
N ALA A 355 8.58 52.86 -25.15
CA ALA A 355 8.04 53.24 -26.45
C ALA A 355 8.79 54.46 -27.00
N ALA A 356 8.86 54.58 -28.32
CA ALA A 356 9.57 55.69 -28.97
C ALA A 356 8.99 57.05 -28.56
N GLY A 357 9.84 57.99 -28.14
CA GLY A 357 9.41 59.32 -27.68
C GLY A 357 8.80 59.38 -26.28
N MET A 358 8.73 58.25 -25.57
CA MET A 358 8.21 58.15 -24.20
C MET A 358 9.31 57.81 -23.19
N SER A 359 9.15 58.24 -21.94
CA SER A 359 10.00 57.86 -20.82
C SER A 359 9.71 56.41 -20.41
N PRO A 360 10.74 55.56 -20.22
CA PRO A 360 10.57 54.20 -19.73
C PRO A 360 9.96 54.16 -18.32
N GLN A 361 9.06 53.20 -18.11
CA GLN A 361 8.49 52.93 -16.80
C GLN A 361 8.93 51.55 -16.29
N ILE A 362 9.28 51.46 -15.01
CA ILE A 362 9.64 50.21 -14.34
C ILE A 362 8.59 49.86 -13.29
N ALA A 363 8.12 48.61 -13.33
CA ALA A 363 7.30 47.99 -12.30
C ALA A 363 8.15 46.91 -11.56
N PRO A 364 8.64 47.20 -10.35
CA PRO A 364 9.35 46.22 -9.52
C PRO A 364 8.36 45.29 -8.77
N ASN A 365 8.88 44.19 -8.21
CA ASN A 365 8.19 43.31 -7.25
C ASN A 365 6.88 42.71 -7.77
N LEU A 366 6.91 42.16 -8.99
CA LEU A 366 5.78 41.45 -9.58
C LEU A 366 5.84 39.97 -9.19
N ARG A 367 4.92 39.52 -8.36
CA ARG A 367 4.80 38.10 -7.99
C ARG A 367 3.98 37.34 -9.03
N VAL A 368 4.53 36.20 -9.47
CA VAL A 368 3.84 35.20 -10.31
C VAL A 368 3.63 33.94 -9.47
N GLU A 369 2.40 33.44 -9.48
CA GLU A 369 1.97 32.27 -8.72
C GLU A 369 1.53 31.12 -9.65
N VAL A 370 1.62 29.88 -9.18
CA VAL A 370 1.24 28.69 -9.95
C VAL A 370 -0.21 28.71 -10.43
N GLY A 371 -0.45 28.73 -11.75
CA GLY A 371 -1.78 28.77 -12.34
C GLY A 371 -2.51 30.11 -12.17
N GLY A 372 -1.83 31.16 -11.72
CA GLY A 372 -2.38 32.50 -11.58
C GLY A 372 -2.08 33.40 -12.78
N VAL A 373 -2.95 34.39 -13.01
CA VAL A 373 -2.74 35.44 -14.01
C VAL A 373 -2.70 36.80 -13.33
N SER A 374 -1.57 37.48 -13.46
CA SER A 374 -1.34 38.82 -12.91
C SER A 374 -1.56 39.88 -13.99
N ASP A 375 -2.42 40.86 -13.74
CA ASP A 375 -2.62 42.00 -14.65
C ASP A 375 -1.66 43.15 -14.33
N LEU A 376 -1.07 43.75 -15.37
CA LEU A 376 -0.11 44.84 -15.28
C LEU A 376 -0.44 45.96 -16.27
N GLU A 377 -0.52 47.19 -15.76
CA GLU A 377 -0.78 48.37 -16.56
C GLU A 377 0.40 49.34 -16.53
N PHE A 378 0.88 49.73 -17.72
CA PHE A 378 1.87 50.79 -17.86
C PHE A 378 1.22 52.08 -18.38
N LYS A 379 1.61 53.23 -17.82
CA LYS A 379 1.24 54.57 -18.27
C LYS A 379 2.52 55.37 -18.53
N LEU A 380 2.95 55.36 -19.79
CA LEU A 380 4.18 56.01 -20.19
C LEU A 380 3.97 57.53 -20.33
N ALA A 381 4.88 58.31 -19.75
CA ALA A 381 4.92 59.75 -19.92
C ALA A 381 5.77 60.12 -21.14
N ILE A 382 5.52 61.29 -21.75
CA ILE A 382 6.36 61.82 -22.83
C ILE A 382 7.79 62.01 -22.33
N ALA A 383 8.79 61.62 -23.14
CA ALA A 383 10.20 61.71 -22.76
C ALA A 383 10.65 63.17 -22.61
N GLY A 384 10.94 63.61 -21.37
CA GLY A 384 11.75 64.80 -21.09
C GLY A 384 13.27 64.52 -21.13
N THR A 385 14.11 65.46 -20.69
CA THR A 385 15.56 65.25 -20.52
C THR A 385 15.83 64.13 -19.50
N LYS A 386 16.02 62.89 -19.98
CA LYS A 386 16.52 61.69 -19.26
C LYS A 386 16.04 61.55 -17.79
N GLU A 387 14.75 61.33 -17.59
CA GLU A 387 14.23 60.80 -16.31
C GLU A 387 13.68 59.39 -16.50
N ILE A 388 14.06 58.47 -15.60
CA ILE A 388 13.48 57.12 -15.47
C ILE A 388 12.44 57.21 -14.36
N VAL A 389 11.19 56.86 -14.67
CA VAL A 389 10.12 56.84 -13.67
C VAL A 389 10.01 55.44 -13.07
N THR A 390 10.49 55.28 -11.83
CA THR A 390 10.21 54.09 -11.02
C THR A 390 8.88 54.29 -10.31
N VAL A 391 7.92 53.40 -10.54
CA VAL A 391 6.66 53.42 -9.78
C VAL A 391 6.97 52.98 -8.34
N SER A 392 6.88 53.91 -7.38
CA SER A 392 7.08 53.64 -5.95
C SER A 392 5.78 53.36 -5.19
N GLY A 393 4.63 53.39 -5.87
CA GLY A 393 3.36 52.95 -5.33
C GLY A 393 3.16 51.47 -5.61
N GLU A 394 2.96 50.67 -4.57
CA GLU A 394 2.52 49.28 -4.65
C GLU A 394 1.21 49.23 -5.46
N GLN A 395 1.28 48.96 -6.77
CA GLN A 395 0.09 48.62 -7.53
C GLN A 395 -0.33 47.23 -7.04
N PRO A 396 -1.51 47.06 -6.43
CA PRO A 396 -1.96 45.74 -6.05
C PRO A 396 -2.09 44.93 -7.33
N LEU A 397 -1.28 43.87 -7.44
CA LEU A 397 -1.50 42.82 -8.43
C LEU A 397 -2.82 42.15 -8.05
N VAL A 398 -3.88 42.52 -8.75
CA VAL A 398 -5.20 41.92 -8.57
C VAL A 398 -5.36 40.87 -9.66
N GLU A 399 -5.61 39.63 -9.27
CA GLU A 399 -6.17 38.64 -10.19
C GLU A 399 -7.60 39.07 -10.51
N THR A 400 -7.81 39.72 -11.67
CA THR A 400 -9.13 40.29 -12.00
C THR A 400 -10.11 39.26 -12.58
N GLN A 401 -9.63 38.06 -12.93
CA GLN A 401 -10.43 36.99 -13.54
C GLN A 401 -10.14 35.59 -12.96
N PRO A 402 -10.43 35.33 -11.67
CA PRO A 402 -10.37 33.96 -11.17
C PRO A 402 -11.47 33.13 -11.84
N SER A 403 -11.07 32.16 -12.68
CA SER A 403 -11.99 31.22 -13.32
C SER A 403 -12.44 30.09 -12.37
N ALA A 404 -11.78 29.95 -11.21
CA ALA A 404 -11.97 28.86 -10.26
C ALA A 404 -11.98 29.34 -8.80
N VAL A 405 -12.71 28.63 -7.94
CA VAL A 405 -12.53 28.73 -6.48
C VAL A 405 -11.24 28.01 -6.13
N SER A 406 -10.17 28.78 -6.02
CA SER A 406 -8.83 28.28 -5.69
C SER A 406 -8.30 28.88 -4.39
N SER A 407 -7.34 28.19 -3.77
CA SER A 407 -6.61 28.69 -2.61
C SER A 407 -5.13 28.39 -2.80
N LEU A 408 -4.30 29.42 -2.68
CA LEU A 408 -2.85 29.29 -2.71
C LEU A 408 -2.34 29.09 -1.29
N ILE A 409 -1.50 28.07 -1.11
CA ILE A 409 -0.69 27.89 0.08
C ILE A 409 0.76 28.18 -0.32
N ASP A 410 1.30 29.27 0.21
CA ASP A 410 2.64 29.77 -0.12
C ASP A 410 3.74 29.14 0.72
N GLU A 411 4.99 29.43 0.36
CA GLU A 411 6.19 28.91 1.04
C GLU A 411 6.19 29.23 2.54
N ARG A 412 5.71 30.42 2.90
CA ARG A 412 5.67 30.86 4.29
C ARG A 412 4.72 30.01 5.11
N ALA A 413 3.52 29.77 4.60
CA ALA A 413 2.55 28.89 5.25
C ALA A 413 3.10 27.46 5.39
N ILE A 414 3.81 26.95 4.37
CA ILE A 414 4.43 25.62 4.40
C ILE A 414 5.50 25.49 5.48
N ASN A 415 6.32 26.53 5.67
CA ASN A 415 7.45 26.51 6.59
C ASN A 415 7.07 26.90 8.03
N GLU A 416 6.13 27.82 8.21
CA GLU A 416 5.83 28.43 9.52
C GLU A 416 4.62 27.78 10.22
N LEU A 417 3.69 27.16 9.48
CA LEU A 417 2.51 26.57 10.12
C LEU A 417 2.85 25.25 10.82
N PRO A 418 2.34 25.04 12.04
CA PRO A 418 2.57 23.81 12.78
C PRO A 418 1.91 22.64 12.05
N LEU A 419 2.74 21.73 11.54
CA LEU A 419 2.30 20.57 10.78
C LEU A 419 2.79 19.28 11.44
N ASN A 420 1.89 18.62 12.15
CA ASN A 420 2.22 17.34 12.76
C ASN A 420 2.43 16.27 11.67
N GLY A 421 3.56 15.57 11.68
CA GLY A 421 3.93 14.65 10.61
C GLY A 421 4.53 15.30 9.36
N ARG A 422 4.60 16.65 9.30
CA ARG A 422 5.26 17.43 8.24
C ARG A 422 4.87 17.00 6.81
N ARG A 423 3.58 16.73 6.60
CA ARG A 423 3.00 16.36 5.30
C ARG A 423 2.32 17.57 4.66
N TYR A 424 2.98 18.26 3.73
CA TYR A 424 2.48 19.53 3.14
C TYR A 424 1.03 19.46 2.63
N THR A 425 0.57 18.29 2.15
CA THR A 425 -0.80 18.16 1.63
C THR A 425 -1.87 18.43 2.68
N ASP A 426 -1.57 18.24 3.97
CA ASP A 426 -2.53 18.50 5.05
C ASP A 426 -2.83 20.00 5.21
N LEU A 427 -1.96 20.88 4.71
CA LEU A 427 -2.22 22.32 4.66
C LEU A 427 -3.35 22.68 3.68
N ALA A 428 -3.74 21.77 2.78
CA ALA A 428 -4.94 21.96 1.95
C ALA A 428 -6.24 21.99 2.79
N LEU A 429 -6.22 21.54 4.05
CA LEU A 429 -7.33 21.72 5.00
C LEU A 429 -7.65 23.19 5.31
N LEU A 430 -6.72 24.12 5.01
CA LEU A 430 -6.96 25.55 5.10
C LEU A 430 -7.85 26.08 3.97
N THR A 431 -8.08 25.28 2.93
CA THR A 431 -8.95 25.63 1.80
C THR A 431 -10.42 25.39 2.19
N PRO A 432 -11.34 26.34 1.90
CA PRO A 432 -12.76 26.17 2.17
C PRO A 432 -13.35 24.89 1.54
N GLY A 433 -14.17 24.17 2.32
CA GLY A 433 -14.84 22.95 1.84
C GLY A 433 -13.95 21.72 1.77
N VAL A 434 -12.72 21.78 2.27
CA VAL A 434 -11.81 20.64 2.38
C VAL A 434 -11.90 20.02 3.77
N THR A 435 -12.10 18.71 3.83
CA THR A 435 -12.14 17.94 5.07
C THR A 435 -11.28 16.69 4.96
N GLN A 436 -10.89 16.11 6.09
CA GLN A 436 -10.31 14.77 6.09
C GLN A 436 -11.34 13.75 5.58
N ASP A 437 -10.93 12.81 4.72
CA ASP A 437 -11.76 11.70 4.27
C ASP A 437 -12.05 10.77 5.46
N PRO A 438 -13.33 10.56 5.82
CA PRO A 438 -13.72 9.83 7.02
C PRO A 438 -13.40 8.33 6.97
N ARG A 439 -12.92 7.79 5.84
CA ARG A 439 -12.52 6.38 5.74
C ARG A 439 -11.39 5.98 6.68
N GLY A 440 -10.69 6.94 7.32
CA GLY A 440 -9.89 6.71 8.54
C GLY A 440 -9.06 5.44 8.50
N LEU A 441 -8.38 5.19 7.38
CA LEU A 441 -7.79 3.87 7.08
C LEU A 441 -6.55 3.55 7.94
N THR A 442 -6.10 4.46 8.80
CA THR A 442 -5.02 4.23 9.77
C THR A 442 -5.25 4.96 11.09
N SER A 443 -5.80 6.17 10.99
CA SER A 443 -5.97 7.18 12.05
C SER A 443 -6.88 8.32 11.57
N GLY A 444 -7.28 9.21 12.49
CA GLY A 444 -8.03 10.43 12.16
C GLY A 444 -7.19 11.56 11.52
N SER A 445 -5.90 11.33 11.28
CA SER A 445 -4.95 12.37 10.84
C SER A 445 -4.18 12.03 9.56
N ASN A 446 -4.05 10.75 9.20
CA ASN A 446 -3.29 10.33 8.01
C ASN A 446 -4.24 9.77 6.93
N GLY A 447 -4.64 10.61 5.96
CA GLY A 447 -5.76 10.30 5.07
C GLY A 447 -5.74 10.96 3.70
N ASP A 448 -6.84 10.76 2.96
CA ASP A 448 -7.16 11.49 1.74
C ASP A 448 -7.89 12.74 2.19
N LEU A 449 -7.89 13.77 1.36
CA LEU A 449 -8.74 14.92 1.60
C LEU A 449 -9.98 14.81 0.72
N ALA A 450 -11.14 15.07 1.31
CA ALA A 450 -12.38 15.24 0.59
C ALA A 450 -12.56 16.73 0.27
N PHE A 451 -12.95 17.03 -0.98
CA PHE A 451 -13.10 18.39 -1.47
C PHE A 451 -14.55 18.60 -1.88
N GLY A 452 -15.27 19.51 -1.21
CA GLY A 452 -16.68 19.76 -1.51
C GLY A 452 -17.58 18.53 -1.35
N GLY A 453 -17.21 17.58 -0.48
CA GLY A 453 -17.92 16.31 -0.28
C GLY A 453 -17.57 15.20 -1.29
N ILE A 454 -16.71 15.48 -2.27
CA ILE A 454 -16.20 14.49 -3.22
C ILE A 454 -15.06 13.68 -2.60
N ARG A 455 -15.01 12.38 -2.91
CA ARG A 455 -14.03 11.44 -2.33
C ARG A 455 -12.63 11.73 -2.86
N GLY A 456 -11.62 11.58 -2.01
CA GLY A 456 -10.26 12.01 -2.35
C GLY A 456 -9.56 11.26 -3.49
N TYR A 457 -9.99 10.03 -3.82
CA TYR A 457 -9.48 9.32 -5.02
C TYR A 457 -10.00 9.92 -6.34
N GLN A 458 -10.89 10.90 -6.27
CA GLN A 458 -11.37 11.66 -7.43
C GLN A 458 -10.66 13.02 -7.53
N SER A 459 -9.68 13.30 -6.66
CA SER A 459 -8.80 14.46 -6.77
C SER A 459 -7.54 14.10 -7.55
N SER A 460 -6.96 15.08 -8.24
CA SER A 460 -5.72 14.92 -8.99
C SER A 460 -4.59 15.70 -8.31
N TYR A 461 -3.43 15.07 -8.17
CA TYR A 461 -2.22 15.69 -7.65
C TYR A 461 -1.22 15.88 -8.78
N LEU A 462 -0.83 17.13 -9.02
CA LEU A 462 0.20 17.52 -9.97
C LEU A 462 1.42 18.04 -9.22
N VAL A 463 2.61 17.71 -9.69
CA VAL A 463 3.87 18.28 -9.18
C VAL A 463 4.71 18.71 -10.36
N ASP A 464 5.03 20.01 -10.44
CA ASP A 464 5.72 20.64 -11.58
C ASP A 464 5.07 20.24 -12.92
N GLY A 465 3.72 20.25 -12.97
CA GLY A 465 2.93 19.94 -14.16
C GLY A 465 2.77 18.44 -14.47
N GLY A 466 3.54 17.55 -13.82
CA GLY A 466 3.44 16.11 -13.99
C GLY A 466 2.42 15.43 -13.07
N ASP A 467 1.75 14.38 -13.56
CA ASP A 467 0.86 13.54 -12.76
C ASP A 467 1.61 12.86 -11.61
N ASN A 468 1.14 13.07 -10.38
CA ASN A 468 1.68 12.48 -9.16
C ASN A 468 0.64 11.62 -8.43
N ASN A 469 -0.26 10.99 -9.19
CA ASN A 469 -1.24 10.06 -8.67
C ASN A 469 -0.65 8.63 -8.61
N ASN A 470 -1.19 7.80 -7.71
CA ASN A 470 -0.92 6.38 -7.60
C ASN A 470 -1.85 5.60 -8.54
N ALA A 471 -1.29 4.77 -9.41
CA ALA A 471 -2.03 3.99 -10.40
C ALA A 471 -3.06 3.02 -9.81
N PHE A 472 -2.87 2.51 -8.59
CA PHE A 472 -3.77 1.51 -8.02
C PHE A 472 -5.02 2.10 -7.39
N PHE A 473 -4.88 3.21 -6.63
CA PHE A 473 -5.99 3.84 -5.90
C PHE A 473 -6.46 5.16 -6.51
N SER A 474 -5.78 5.69 -7.53
CA SER A 474 -6.04 7.02 -8.10
C SER A 474 -5.97 8.15 -7.03
N GLN A 475 -5.00 8.05 -6.12
CA GLN A 475 -4.80 8.96 -4.97
C GLN A 475 -3.40 9.59 -5.03
N ALA A 476 -3.09 10.55 -4.14
CA ALA A 476 -1.73 11.07 -3.98
C ALA A 476 -0.69 9.93 -3.79
N ARG A 477 0.40 9.99 -4.57
CA ARG A 477 1.51 9.05 -4.45
C ARG A 477 2.19 9.20 -3.09
N GLY A 478 2.58 8.07 -2.47
CA GLY A 478 3.27 8.07 -1.18
C GLY A 478 2.38 8.34 0.04
N ARG A 479 1.05 8.49 -0.08
CA ARG A 479 0.10 8.87 0.99
C ARG A 479 0.14 8.05 2.29
N TYR A 480 0.17 6.72 2.17
CA TYR A 480 -0.29 5.82 3.23
C TYR A 480 0.81 5.05 3.94
N ARG A 481 1.77 4.59 3.15
CA ARG A 481 2.90 3.75 3.58
C ARG A 481 4.18 4.54 3.78
N ALA A 482 4.22 5.73 3.18
CA ALA A 482 5.20 6.77 3.43
C ALA A 482 4.44 7.97 4.03
N PRO A 483 5.08 8.82 4.84
CA PRO A 483 4.48 10.08 5.28
C PRO A 483 4.29 11.05 4.11
N TYR A 484 5.22 11.06 3.15
CA TYR A 484 5.19 11.86 1.93
C TYR A 484 6.27 11.40 0.94
N GLN A 485 6.25 11.93 -0.29
CA GLN A 485 7.18 11.57 -1.37
C GLN A 485 8.43 12.46 -1.43
N PHE A 486 8.32 13.73 -1.04
CA PHE A 486 9.41 14.68 -0.92
C PHE A 486 9.12 15.65 0.23
N SER A 487 10.20 16.19 0.81
CA SER A 487 10.14 17.06 1.98
C SER A 487 9.32 18.33 1.73
N ASN A 488 8.72 18.87 2.79
CA ASN A 488 8.17 20.23 2.79
C ASN A 488 9.20 21.26 2.29
N GLU A 489 10.50 21.05 2.56
CA GLU A 489 11.52 22.06 2.26
C GLU A 489 11.82 22.17 0.77
N VAL A 490 11.34 21.20 -0.01
CA VAL A 490 11.40 21.17 -1.47
C VAL A 490 10.21 21.90 -2.09
N VAL A 491 9.11 22.10 -1.35
CA VAL A 491 7.90 22.72 -1.87
C VAL A 491 8.03 24.24 -1.81
N GLN A 492 7.78 24.91 -2.94
CA GLN A 492 7.72 26.37 -3.01
C GLN A 492 6.31 26.84 -2.67
N GLU A 493 5.31 26.34 -3.38
CA GLU A 493 3.91 26.68 -3.16
C GLU A 493 3.01 25.62 -3.79
N PHE A 494 1.74 25.59 -3.42
CA PHE A 494 0.76 24.81 -4.14
C PHE A 494 -0.61 25.49 -4.15
N ARG A 495 -1.34 25.32 -5.26
CA ARG A 495 -2.70 25.83 -5.44
C ARG A 495 -3.69 24.67 -5.43
N VAL A 496 -4.72 24.80 -4.61
CA VAL A 496 -5.85 23.87 -4.53
C VAL A 496 -7.01 24.47 -5.31
N SER A 497 -7.43 23.80 -6.38
CA SER A 497 -8.58 24.21 -7.20
C SER A 497 -9.73 23.24 -6.99
N SER A 498 -10.78 23.69 -6.30
CA SER A 498 -11.83 22.82 -5.76
C SER A 498 -13.06 22.65 -6.67
N ASN A 499 -13.25 23.53 -7.66
CA ASN A 499 -14.31 23.50 -8.67
C ASN A 499 -13.90 24.37 -9.89
N THR A 500 -14.49 24.12 -11.06
CA THR A 500 -14.31 24.92 -12.30
C THR A 500 -12.86 25.24 -12.67
N TYR A 501 -11.96 24.26 -12.59
CA TYR A 501 -10.61 24.35 -13.15
C TYR A 501 -10.64 24.18 -14.68
N GLY A 502 -9.67 24.78 -15.37
CA GLY A 502 -9.57 24.73 -16.83
C GLY A 502 -9.35 23.30 -17.35
N ALA A 503 -9.67 23.08 -18.63
CA ALA A 503 -9.60 21.77 -19.26
C ALA A 503 -8.17 21.17 -19.26
N GLU A 504 -7.16 22.02 -19.15
CA GLU A 504 -5.75 21.66 -19.00
C GLU A 504 -5.44 20.91 -17.69
N LEU A 505 -6.28 21.05 -16.66
CA LEU A 505 -6.14 20.40 -15.35
C LEU A 505 -7.05 19.14 -15.18
N GLY A 506 -7.56 18.56 -16.28
CA GLY A 506 -8.54 17.48 -16.26
C GLY A 506 -8.17 16.21 -15.45
N ARG A 507 -9.07 15.21 -15.47
CA ARG A 507 -9.00 13.91 -14.74
C ARG A 507 -9.33 13.95 -13.24
N ALA A 508 -9.68 15.11 -12.68
CA ALA A 508 -10.29 15.19 -11.35
C ALA A 508 -11.83 15.30 -11.46
N GLY A 509 -12.55 14.66 -10.54
CA GLY A 509 -13.96 14.94 -10.23
C GLY A 509 -14.14 15.69 -8.91
N GLY A 510 -13.09 15.71 -8.07
CA GLY A 510 -12.95 16.56 -6.88
C GLY A 510 -12.07 17.76 -7.20
N ALA A 511 -10.94 17.88 -6.50
CA ALA A 511 -10.01 19.00 -6.66
C ALA A 511 -8.75 18.64 -7.45
N VAL A 512 -8.09 19.67 -7.97
CA VAL A 512 -6.73 19.59 -8.49
C VAL A 512 -5.79 20.28 -7.50
N VAL A 513 -4.81 19.54 -6.98
CA VAL A 513 -3.75 20.07 -6.12
C VAL A 513 -2.50 20.20 -6.97
N ASN A 514 -2.13 21.44 -7.30
CA ASN A 514 -1.03 21.74 -8.19
C ASN A 514 0.17 22.28 -7.41
N VAL A 515 1.22 21.46 -7.30
CA VAL A 515 2.38 21.70 -6.46
C VAL A 515 3.56 22.15 -7.31
N VAL A 516 4.26 23.19 -6.86
CA VAL A 516 5.52 23.65 -7.47
C VAL A 516 6.67 23.44 -6.51
N THR A 517 7.73 22.81 -7.00
CA THR A 517 8.95 22.59 -6.23
C THR A 517 9.96 23.71 -6.47
N LYS A 518 10.74 24.01 -5.43
CA LYS A 518 11.81 25.01 -5.47
C LYS A 518 12.81 24.70 -6.57
N SER A 519 13.34 25.78 -7.14
CA SER A 519 14.33 25.76 -8.22
C SER A 519 15.59 26.50 -7.77
N GLY A 520 16.72 26.27 -8.44
CA GLY A 520 17.96 26.99 -8.12
C GLY A 520 17.91 28.45 -8.58
N SER A 521 18.76 29.30 -7.99
CA SER A 521 18.88 30.73 -8.35
C SER A 521 20.30 31.11 -8.71
N ASN A 522 20.55 32.39 -9.05
CA ASN A 522 21.91 32.90 -9.24
C ASN A 522 22.74 32.98 -7.96
N GLN A 523 22.11 32.83 -6.81
CA GLN A 523 22.75 32.81 -5.50
C GLN A 523 22.76 31.37 -4.98
N ILE A 524 23.85 30.99 -4.31
CA ILE A 524 23.89 29.72 -3.61
C ILE A 524 23.17 29.92 -2.28
N HIS A 525 22.17 29.10 -2.02
CA HIS A 525 21.43 29.09 -0.77
C HIS A 525 21.07 27.65 -0.39
N GLY A 526 20.88 27.42 0.89
CA GLY A 526 20.49 26.13 1.42
C GLY A 526 19.90 26.27 2.81
N THR A 527 19.23 25.24 3.25
CA THR A 527 18.67 25.13 4.60
C THR A 527 19.06 23.79 5.18
N ASP A 528 19.29 23.73 6.48
CA ASP A 528 19.34 22.49 7.25
C ASP A 528 18.26 22.53 8.34
N PHE A 529 17.83 21.36 8.78
CA PHE A 529 16.82 21.26 9.82
C PHE A 529 16.95 19.98 10.64
N TYR A 530 16.50 20.07 11.88
CA TYR A 530 16.36 18.93 12.78
C TYR A 530 15.12 19.13 13.65
N TYR A 531 14.21 18.16 13.61
CA TYR A 531 13.00 18.10 14.41
C TYR A 531 13.04 16.87 15.31
N LEU A 532 12.78 17.09 16.60
CA LEU A 532 12.60 16.03 17.59
C LEU A 532 11.21 16.17 18.20
N ARG A 533 10.42 15.10 18.13
CA ARG A 533 9.25 14.91 18.97
C ARG A 533 9.51 13.70 19.83
N ASP A 534 9.55 13.92 21.13
CA ASP A 534 9.75 12.85 22.10
C ASP A 534 8.63 12.87 23.13
N SER A 535 8.08 11.70 23.43
CA SER A 535 7.07 11.52 24.45
C SER A 535 7.50 12.14 25.77
N THR A 536 8.78 12.12 26.16
CA THR A 536 9.28 12.77 27.38
C THR A 536 8.83 14.24 27.53
N PHE A 537 8.80 15.01 26.44
CA PHE A 537 8.36 16.41 26.43
C PHE A 537 6.86 16.59 26.19
N ALA A 538 6.15 15.56 25.72
CA ALA A 538 4.74 15.64 25.35
C ALA A 538 3.78 15.44 26.53
N ALA A 539 2.56 15.97 26.44
CA ALA A 539 1.48 15.60 27.34
C ALA A 539 0.97 14.16 27.07
N ARG A 540 0.33 13.53 28.06
CA ARG A 540 -0.39 12.26 27.82
C ARG A 540 -1.59 12.53 26.91
N ASN A 541 -1.78 11.70 25.89
CA ASN A 541 -2.96 11.78 25.03
C ASN A 541 -4.24 11.61 25.88
N PRO A 542 -5.25 12.50 25.76
CA PRO A 542 -6.46 12.43 26.58
C PRO A 542 -7.28 11.16 26.36
N PHE A 543 -7.12 10.49 25.22
CA PHE A 543 -7.82 9.26 24.87
C PHE A 543 -7.08 7.97 25.25
N MET A 544 -5.95 8.07 25.96
CA MET A 544 -5.19 6.93 26.48
C MET A 544 -4.97 7.07 27.97
N ASN A 545 -5.17 6.02 28.75
CA ASN A 545 -4.90 6.01 30.20
C ASN A 545 -3.40 5.88 30.56
N PHE A 546 -2.53 5.64 29.58
CA PHE A 546 -1.07 5.64 29.72
C PHE A 546 -0.42 6.54 28.65
N LYS A 547 0.88 6.77 28.79
CA LYS A 547 1.68 7.56 27.85
C LYS A 547 2.63 6.64 27.09
N PRO A 548 2.36 6.28 25.82
CA PRO A 548 3.26 5.44 25.04
C PRO A 548 4.61 6.14 24.84
N HIS A 549 5.67 5.34 24.75
CA HIS A 549 6.99 5.82 24.38
C HIS A 549 7.04 6.03 22.86
N ASP A 550 6.72 7.25 22.45
CA ASP A 550 6.76 7.76 21.07
C ASP A 550 8.00 8.63 20.91
N GLN A 551 8.84 8.34 19.91
CA GLN A 551 9.99 9.17 19.55
C GLN A 551 10.09 9.30 18.03
N GLN A 552 10.14 10.53 17.54
CA GLN A 552 10.24 10.87 16.13
C GLN A 552 11.38 11.84 15.93
N GLN A 553 12.33 11.45 15.09
CA GLN A 553 13.42 12.30 14.63
C GLN A 553 13.29 12.50 13.14
N GLN A 554 13.39 13.74 12.71
CA GLN A 554 13.38 14.09 11.30
C GLN A 554 14.41 15.17 11.02
N PHE A 555 15.26 14.95 10.03
CA PHE A 555 16.33 15.88 9.72
C PHE A 555 16.71 15.83 8.25
N GLY A 556 17.29 16.92 7.77
CA GLY A 556 17.58 17.04 6.35
C GLY A 556 18.26 18.34 6.00
N MET A 557 18.44 18.52 4.69
CA MET A 557 19.04 19.71 4.13
C MET A 557 18.57 19.96 2.69
N THR A 558 18.65 21.20 2.27
CA THR A 558 18.48 21.63 0.88
C THR A 558 19.69 22.45 0.43
N LEU A 559 19.96 22.42 -0.87
CA LEU A 559 21.00 23.23 -1.50
C LEU A 559 20.56 23.58 -2.92
N GLY A 560 20.58 24.86 -3.25
CA GLY A 560 20.29 25.36 -4.60
C GLY A 560 21.27 26.43 -5.02
N GLY A 561 21.39 26.61 -6.34
CA GLY A 561 22.25 27.64 -6.91
C GLY A 561 22.48 27.49 -8.42
N PRO A 562 23.40 28.30 -8.98
CA PRO A 562 23.64 28.29 -10.41
C PRO A 562 24.69 27.22 -10.77
N ILE A 563 24.40 26.41 -11.78
CA ILE A 563 25.42 25.70 -12.55
C ILE A 563 26.10 26.70 -13.51
N ARG A 564 25.28 27.54 -14.15
CA ARG A 564 25.69 28.67 -14.98
C ARG A 564 24.73 29.82 -14.75
N ARG A 565 25.25 30.93 -14.23
CA ARG A 565 24.43 32.12 -13.95
C ARG A 565 23.61 32.55 -15.16
N ASN A 566 22.38 32.97 -14.91
CA ASN A 566 21.39 33.39 -15.90
C ASN A 566 21.02 32.32 -16.95
N ARG A 567 21.34 31.03 -16.71
CA ARG A 567 21.12 30.00 -17.72
C ARG A 567 20.80 28.60 -17.19
N ALA A 568 21.50 28.13 -16.16
CA ALA A 568 21.32 26.77 -15.66
C ALA A 568 21.44 26.74 -14.14
N PHE A 569 20.49 26.08 -13.50
CA PHE A 569 20.30 26.08 -12.05
C PHE A 569 20.07 24.66 -11.56
N PHE A 570 20.47 24.40 -10.31
CA PHE A 570 20.17 23.15 -9.63
C PHE A 570 19.51 23.43 -8.28
N PHE A 571 18.67 22.50 -7.84
CA PHE A 571 18.16 22.44 -6.49
C PHE A 571 18.14 20.99 -6.03
N ALA A 572 18.63 20.73 -4.83
CA ALA A 572 18.70 19.41 -4.24
C ALA A 572 18.15 19.43 -2.81
N GLY A 573 17.53 18.34 -2.40
CA GLY A 573 16.97 18.16 -1.06
C GLY A 573 17.15 16.73 -0.57
N PHE A 574 17.36 16.59 0.73
CA PHE A 574 17.41 15.30 1.42
C PHE A 574 16.67 15.40 2.76
N ASP A 575 15.90 14.37 3.07
CA ASP A 575 15.12 14.27 4.31
C ASP A 575 15.18 12.84 4.85
N GLN A 576 15.43 12.69 6.14
CA GLN A 576 15.55 11.43 6.85
C GLN A 576 14.58 11.40 8.03
N HIS A 577 13.86 10.29 8.14
CA HIS A 577 12.88 9.98 9.17
C HIS A 577 13.35 8.79 9.98
N ILE A 578 13.34 8.90 11.30
CA ILE A 578 13.57 7.81 12.25
C ILE A 578 12.47 7.87 13.30
N PHE A 579 11.42 7.09 13.09
CA PHE A 579 10.22 7.10 13.91
C PHE A 579 10.09 5.80 14.68
N HIS A 580 9.93 5.90 15.99
CA HIS A 580 9.59 4.82 16.90
C HIS A 580 8.26 5.19 17.54
N ILE A 581 7.17 4.82 16.86
CA ILE A 581 5.81 5.16 17.24
C ILE A 581 5.07 3.86 17.47
N PRO A 582 4.84 3.44 18.73
CA PRO A 582 4.13 2.20 18.97
C PRO A 582 2.67 2.32 18.55
N ALA A 583 2.12 1.28 17.93
CA ALA A 583 0.70 1.19 17.63
C ALA A 583 -0.08 0.85 18.89
N VAL A 584 -1.06 1.68 19.24
CA VAL A 584 -1.99 1.45 20.36
C VAL A 584 -3.34 1.05 19.78
N VAL A 585 -3.60 -0.25 19.81
CA VAL A 585 -4.81 -0.88 19.27
C VAL A 585 -5.96 -0.73 20.26
N ARG A 586 -7.08 -0.19 19.78
CA ARG A 586 -8.33 -0.03 20.53
C ARG A 586 -9.55 -0.32 19.65
N PHE A 587 -10.69 -0.57 20.28
CA PHE A 587 -11.96 -0.66 19.57
C PHE A 587 -12.44 0.72 19.11
N LEU A 588 -13.40 0.74 18.16
CA LEU A 588 -13.98 1.97 17.62
C LEU A 588 -14.58 2.89 18.69
N ASN A 589 -15.08 2.31 19.79
CA ASN A 589 -15.61 3.06 20.93
C ASN A 589 -14.53 3.65 21.86
N GLY A 590 -13.25 3.52 21.50
CA GLY A 590 -12.13 4.03 22.28
C GLY A 590 -11.61 3.07 23.36
N SER A 591 -12.30 1.97 23.64
CA SER A 591 -11.91 1.02 24.68
C SER A 591 -10.78 0.10 24.23
N SER A 592 -9.93 -0.31 25.16
CA SER A 592 -8.99 -1.43 24.98
C SER A 592 -9.47 -2.71 25.66
N VAL A 593 -10.65 -2.70 26.28
CA VAL A 593 -11.24 -3.87 26.96
C VAL A 593 -12.68 -4.05 26.48
N VAL A 594 -13.03 -5.28 26.13
CA VAL A 594 -14.42 -5.70 25.91
C VAL A 594 -14.96 -6.22 27.23
N THR A 595 -15.93 -5.51 27.79
CA THR A 595 -16.66 -5.96 28.98
C THR A 595 -18.05 -6.41 28.55
N PRO A 596 -18.37 -7.72 28.58
CA PRO A 596 -19.73 -8.18 28.38
C PRO A 596 -20.67 -7.56 29.42
N LEU A 597 -21.83 -7.08 28.99
CA LEU A 597 -22.89 -6.66 29.91
C LEU A 597 -23.61 -7.90 30.43
N ALA A 598 -23.38 -8.24 31.70
CA ALA A 598 -23.97 -9.42 32.33
C ALA A 598 -25.47 -9.29 32.65
N THR A 599 -26.05 -8.09 32.54
CA THR A 599 -27.33 -7.73 33.18
C THR A 599 -28.44 -7.26 32.24
N LEU A 600 -28.20 -7.14 30.93
CA LEU A 600 -29.29 -6.95 29.99
C LEU A 600 -29.87 -8.34 29.69
N ASN A 601 -31.19 -8.50 29.75
CA ASN A 601 -31.85 -9.59 29.03
C ASN A 601 -31.75 -9.23 27.53
N PRO A 602 -31.56 -10.18 26.61
CA PRO A 602 -31.57 -9.84 25.19
C PRO A 602 -32.87 -9.12 24.86
N ALA A 603 -32.77 -7.85 24.48
CA ALA A 603 -33.93 -7.00 24.22
C ALA A 603 -34.61 -7.38 22.90
N PHE A 604 -33.88 -8.07 22.02
CA PHE A 604 -34.32 -8.54 20.72
C PHE A 604 -33.89 -9.99 20.47
N PRO A 605 -34.67 -10.79 19.72
CA PRO A 605 -34.23 -12.09 19.23
C PRO A 605 -32.95 -11.93 18.38
N GLY A 606 -31.81 -12.44 18.86
CA GLY A 606 -30.50 -12.34 18.18
C GLY A 606 -29.41 -11.68 19.03
N ASP A 607 -29.77 -10.93 20.07
CA ASP A 607 -28.85 -10.60 21.15
C ASP A 607 -28.65 -11.91 21.95
N TYR A 608 -27.44 -12.49 21.92
CA TYR A 608 -26.97 -13.74 22.57
C TYR A 608 -28.03 -14.73 23.11
N GLU A 609 -27.96 -15.99 22.66
CA GLU A 609 -28.61 -17.10 23.34
C GLU A 609 -28.15 -17.15 24.82
N PRO A 610 -29.07 -17.11 25.82
CA PRO A 610 -28.72 -17.23 27.23
C PRO A 610 -27.89 -18.49 27.57
N SER A 611 -27.87 -19.49 26.69
CA SER A 611 -27.02 -20.69 26.81
C SER A 611 -25.52 -20.43 26.69
N ASP A 612 -25.09 -19.29 26.14
CA ASP A 612 -23.73 -19.09 25.64
C ASP A 612 -22.91 -18.03 26.41
N GLN A 613 -23.29 -17.70 27.65
CA GLN A 613 -22.58 -16.72 28.48
C GLN A 613 -21.07 -17.01 28.57
N ALA A 614 -20.67 -18.28 28.74
CA ALA A 614 -19.26 -18.65 28.77
C ALA A 614 -18.53 -18.32 27.45
N LEU A 615 -19.18 -18.51 26.30
CA LEU A 615 -18.64 -18.19 24.98
C LEU A 615 -18.48 -16.67 24.80
N VAL A 616 -19.46 -15.88 25.24
CA VAL A 616 -19.42 -14.41 25.17
C VAL A 616 -18.27 -13.86 26.02
N PHE A 617 -18.12 -14.32 27.26
CA PHE A 617 -17.04 -13.88 28.14
C PHE A 617 -15.65 -14.34 27.67
N ALA A 618 -15.54 -15.56 27.14
CA ALA A 618 -14.30 -16.05 26.53
C ALA A 618 -13.92 -15.22 25.29
N THR A 619 -14.90 -14.90 24.44
CA THR A 619 -14.69 -14.08 23.24
C THR A 619 -14.29 -12.65 23.62
N ALA A 620 -14.96 -12.02 24.58
CA ALA A 620 -14.61 -10.69 25.06
C ALA A 620 -13.21 -10.64 25.70
N THR A 621 -12.84 -11.66 26.48
CA THR A 621 -11.48 -11.80 27.03
C THR A 621 -10.45 -11.90 25.90
N GLN A 622 -10.74 -12.69 24.86
CA GLN A 622 -9.85 -12.86 23.73
C GLN A 622 -9.71 -11.57 22.90
N LEU A 623 -10.81 -10.88 22.61
CA LEU A 623 -10.81 -9.58 21.93
C LEU A 623 -10.00 -8.54 22.73
N SER A 624 -10.14 -8.53 24.06
CA SER A 624 -9.36 -7.66 24.94
C SER A 624 -7.86 -7.96 24.94
N ARG A 625 -7.42 -9.16 24.52
CA ARG A 625 -5.99 -9.49 24.37
C ARG A 625 -5.39 -9.03 23.04
N GLN A 626 -6.24 -8.66 22.08
CA GLN A 626 -5.83 -8.16 20.76
C GLN A 626 -5.63 -6.64 20.75
N THR A 627 -5.99 -5.94 21.81
CA THR A 627 -5.77 -4.50 21.99
C THR A 627 -4.47 -4.23 22.75
N GLY A 628 -4.12 -2.95 22.94
CA GLY A 628 -2.94 -2.52 23.70
C GLY A 628 -1.80 -2.02 22.81
N THR A 629 -0.61 -1.91 23.38
CA THR A 629 0.56 -1.32 22.73
C THR A 629 1.41 -2.36 22.00
N TYR A 630 1.75 -2.07 20.75
CA TYR A 630 2.57 -2.91 19.88
C TYR A 630 3.78 -2.10 19.39
N PRO A 631 5.00 -2.64 19.46
CA PRO A 631 6.17 -1.96 18.90
C PRO A 631 5.97 -1.76 17.40
N ALA A 632 6.12 -0.52 16.96
CA ALA A 632 6.15 -0.16 15.56
C ALA A 632 7.19 0.93 15.32
N SER A 633 7.82 0.90 14.16
CA SER A 633 8.81 1.88 13.76
C SER A 633 8.79 2.11 12.26
N MET A 634 9.35 3.25 11.84
CA MET A 634 9.54 3.59 10.45
C MET A 634 10.86 4.31 10.27
N LEU A 635 11.68 3.77 9.40
CA LEU A 635 12.88 4.42 8.89
C LEU A 635 12.58 4.82 7.45
N GLY A 636 12.88 6.04 7.06
CA GLY A 636 12.79 6.36 5.64
C GLY A 636 13.46 7.63 5.23
N ASN A 637 13.77 7.74 3.96
CA ASN A 637 14.36 8.92 3.38
C ASN A 637 13.66 9.33 2.08
N ALA A 638 13.74 10.62 1.80
CA ALA A 638 13.34 11.22 0.54
C ALA A 638 14.50 12.04 -0.02
N GLY A 639 14.85 11.79 -1.27
CA GLY A 639 15.83 12.54 -2.03
C GLY A 639 15.16 13.32 -3.16
N PHE A 640 15.68 14.50 -3.45
CA PHE A 640 15.18 15.36 -4.49
C PHE A 640 16.32 16.03 -5.25
N LEU A 641 16.20 16.08 -6.58
CA LEU A 641 17.06 16.85 -7.46
C LEU A 641 16.22 17.45 -8.58
N LYS A 642 16.39 18.75 -8.81
CA LYS A 642 15.82 19.50 -9.94
C LYS A 642 16.92 20.25 -10.66
N LEU A 643 16.85 20.23 -11.99
CA LEU A 643 17.73 20.94 -12.90
C LEU A 643 16.88 21.77 -13.85
N ASP A 644 17.10 23.08 -13.86
CA ASP A 644 16.37 24.01 -14.71
C ASP A 644 17.35 24.73 -15.64
N ILE A 645 17.10 24.66 -16.94
CA ILE A 645 17.99 25.15 -17.99
C ILE A 645 17.20 26.00 -18.98
N SER A 646 17.60 27.26 -19.14
CA SER A 646 17.17 28.11 -20.23
C SER A 646 18.06 27.89 -21.45
N LEU A 647 17.48 27.31 -22.50
CA LEU A 647 18.15 27.09 -23.78
C LEU A 647 18.12 28.37 -24.62
N SER A 648 16.99 29.07 -24.61
CA SER A 648 16.79 30.42 -25.16
C SER A 648 15.74 31.19 -24.34
N GLN A 649 15.38 32.41 -24.75
CA GLN A 649 14.30 33.22 -24.13
C GLN A 649 12.91 32.57 -24.22
N HIS A 650 12.74 31.57 -25.09
CA HIS A 650 11.45 30.91 -25.34
C HIS A 650 11.52 29.39 -25.13
N ASN A 651 12.70 28.84 -24.82
CA ASN A 651 12.90 27.41 -24.66
C ASN A 651 13.54 27.11 -23.31
N HIS A 652 12.82 26.36 -22.49
CA HIS A 652 13.23 25.93 -21.16
C HIS A 652 13.19 24.41 -21.07
N LEU A 653 14.13 23.85 -20.32
CA LEU A 653 14.20 22.44 -20.00
C LEU A 653 14.26 22.30 -18.49
N SER A 654 13.32 21.56 -17.91
CA SER A 654 13.37 21.15 -16.51
C SER A 654 13.49 19.63 -16.44
N ALA A 655 14.33 19.15 -15.53
CA ALA A 655 14.46 17.73 -15.21
C ALA A 655 14.39 17.54 -13.70
N ARG A 656 13.55 16.61 -13.25
CA ARG A 656 13.33 16.32 -11.84
C ARG A 656 13.53 14.83 -11.56
N LEU A 657 14.26 14.54 -10.49
CA LEU A 657 14.37 13.22 -9.90
C LEU A 657 13.91 13.31 -8.45
N SER A 658 12.92 12.50 -8.09
CA SER A 658 12.49 12.31 -6.71
C SER A 658 12.66 10.84 -6.38
N THR A 659 13.33 10.54 -5.29
CA THR A 659 13.50 9.18 -4.79
C THR A 659 12.95 9.12 -3.39
N SER A 660 12.33 8.02 -3.02
CA SER A 660 12.02 7.78 -1.62
C SER A 660 12.18 6.31 -1.27
N ARG A 661 12.54 6.04 -0.02
CA ARG A 661 12.59 4.68 0.52
C ARG A 661 12.17 4.69 1.98
N TYR A 662 11.13 3.93 2.27
CA TYR A 662 10.55 3.78 3.60
C TYR A 662 10.50 2.30 3.97
N TYR A 663 11.09 1.99 5.12
CA TYR A 663 11.02 0.71 5.77
C TYR A 663 10.25 0.85 7.08
N GLY A 664 9.09 0.21 7.13
CA GLY A 664 8.23 0.15 8.31
C GLY A 664 8.34 -1.20 9.00
N HIS A 665 8.36 -1.21 10.32
CA HIS A 665 8.25 -2.41 11.14
C HIS A 665 6.94 -2.37 11.94
N ASN A 666 6.06 -3.38 11.76
CA ASN A 666 4.68 -3.40 12.31
C ASN A 666 3.91 -2.10 11.99
N ASN A 667 4.11 -1.55 10.79
CA ASN A 667 3.87 -0.15 10.48
C ASN A 667 2.93 0.07 9.29
N VAL A 668 2.18 -0.96 8.90
CA VAL A 668 1.31 -0.97 7.71
C VAL A 668 0.32 0.20 7.70
N PHE A 669 -0.03 0.68 8.90
CA PHE A 669 -1.02 1.72 9.13
C PHE A 669 -0.48 2.84 10.03
N LEU A 670 0.74 3.30 9.76
CA LEU A 670 1.35 4.34 10.58
C LEU A 670 0.64 5.67 10.46
N ASP A 671 0.44 6.32 11.59
CA ASP A 671 0.17 7.74 11.68
C ASP A 671 1.23 8.41 12.55
N THR A 672 1.94 9.35 11.94
CA THR A 672 2.98 10.14 12.62
C THR A 672 2.37 11.10 13.64
N ALA A 673 1.12 11.49 13.45
CA ALA A 673 0.42 12.38 14.37
C ALA A 673 -0.10 11.63 15.61
N SER A 674 -0.54 10.38 15.47
CA SER A 674 -1.20 9.61 16.54
C SER A 674 -0.75 8.14 16.58
N PRO A 675 -0.42 7.61 17.77
CA PRO A 675 -0.15 6.18 17.94
C PRO A 675 -1.42 5.31 17.93
N LEU A 676 -2.62 5.91 17.91
CA LEU A 676 -3.88 5.19 18.06
C LEU A 676 -4.34 4.56 16.75
N THR A 677 -4.70 3.27 16.78
CA THR A 677 -5.27 2.55 15.64
C THR A 677 -6.44 1.67 16.06
N ASN A 678 -7.38 1.44 15.13
CA ASN A 678 -8.48 0.49 15.25
C ASN A 678 -8.22 -0.82 14.48
N TYR A 679 -7.06 -0.94 13.83
CA TYR A 679 -6.62 -2.15 13.14
C TYR A 679 -6.07 -3.16 14.15
N GLY A 680 -6.40 -4.43 13.93
CA GLY A 680 -5.94 -5.51 14.80
C GLY A 680 -4.44 -5.77 14.61
N VAL A 681 -3.78 -6.32 15.64
CA VAL A 681 -2.37 -6.76 15.56
C VAL A 681 -2.11 -7.72 14.41
N SER A 682 -3.12 -8.52 14.07
CA SER A 682 -3.08 -9.46 12.95
C SER A 682 -2.88 -8.77 11.60
N GLU A 683 -3.07 -7.45 11.52
CA GLU A 683 -2.92 -6.65 10.31
C GLU A 683 -1.58 -5.88 10.31
N ASN A 684 -0.81 -5.97 11.39
CA ASN A 684 0.53 -5.40 11.47
C ASN A 684 1.55 -6.29 10.75
N GLY A 685 2.47 -5.66 10.04
CA GLY A 685 3.60 -6.31 9.38
C GLY A 685 4.70 -5.31 9.06
N GLU A 686 5.82 -5.79 8.54
CA GLU A 686 6.83 -4.90 7.96
C GLU A 686 6.29 -4.25 6.66
N GLU A 687 6.92 -3.21 6.14
CA GLU A 687 6.72 -2.65 4.80
C GLU A 687 8.05 -2.14 4.26
N ASP A 688 8.34 -2.36 2.98
CA ASP A 688 9.49 -1.73 2.28
C ASP A 688 8.93 -1.11 1.00
N VAL A 689 8.83 0.21 0.99
CA VAL A 689 8.25 0.99 -0.10
C VAL A 689 9.34 1.89 -0.65
N TYR A 690 9.53 1.85 -1.97
CA TYR A 690 10.43 2.74 -2.67
C TYR A 690 9.72 3.31 -3.90
N THR A 691 10.02 4.56 -4.23
CA THR A 691 9.46 5.27 -5.38
C THR A 691 10.54 6.00 -6.15
#